data_AF-A0A409WM91-F1
#
_entry.id   AF-A0A409WM91-F1
#
_cell.length_a   1.000
_cell.length_b   1.000
_cell.length_c   1.000
_cell.angle_alpha   90.00
_cell.angle_beta   90.00
_cell.angle_gamma   90.00
#
_symmetry.space_group_name_H-M   'P 1'
#
loop_
_entity.id
_entity.type
_entity.pdbx_description
1 polymer ?
#
loop_
_entity_poly.entity_id
_entity_poly.type
_entity_poly.pdbx_seq_one_letter_code
_entity_poly.pdbx_strand_id
1 'polypeptide(L)'
;MTTLITGGTGRTGLSLAKLLHNENKPVLIATRSGKAPEPFKAVKFDWFDATTHEAALSPEANVDQVYIVPAPGSLDASAVIAFVDLAISRGVKRFALMSATPVEPDSKSRVPSGVVHQHLLDTGVDYIVVRPTWFIQNFEVNFGVSIREYDQIFSAAQDGRIPWVSVDDIAQATFEGLTAEKSPNKDIFVVGPELHSYEDAAKMLSSALGRTIAYKRYTVEEQAGFYIQLGIPPEFANMLAEMDRKVIQGSEEAVFNDSSAAAEGRKFVGKHTLLEFFQENKRGTGRTGLALAKLLHSVKKPVLIATRSGKAPEPFKAVKFDWFDETTHEAALSPEANVDQVYIVPVPGSLDASAVIAFVDLAISRGVKRFALLSAALIEPDSKSRVPSAAVHQHLLDTGVDYVVVRPTWFIQNFEANFGVSIREHDQIFSAAQDGRIPWVSTDDIAQATFEGLTAEKSPNKDIFVVGPELHSYEDAAKMLSSVLGRTITYKRYTVEEQAGFYIQLGAPPEFANMLAEVDKKVEQGSEEAVFNDSTAAAEGRKFVGKHTLLEFFQENKRGTGRTGFALAQLLHNANHPVVIATRTGKAPEPFKAVKFDWFDKTTHETALSAEANVDRVYIVKPPINTDASVVTSFVDLAISKGVKRFVLLSSTQVQPDRKSAAPGSVIHQHLVDIGVDYAVLRPTWFIQNFEANFGTSIRENDLIFSATQDGRIPWVSTDDIAQAAFECLTSEKSPNKDIFVVGPELLSYEDAAKIASSVLGRKIIFKRYTVEEQADFYVRVNWKAEYAKFLAELDKKIEQGSEEAIFTDPIVAVEGRKFVGKHTLLEYFEANRELWIK
;
A
#
# COMPACT_ATOMS: atom_id res chain seq x y z
N MET A 1 -8.55 16.85 28.39
CA MET A 1 -7.81 15.61 28.62
C MET A 1 -7.12 15.30 27.32
N THR A 2 -5.84 15.63 27.25
CA THR A 2 -4.97 15.42 26.10
C THR A 2 -3.98 14.31 26.43
N THR A 3 -3.89 13.29 25.58
CA THR A 3 -2.84 12.29 25.67
C THR A 3 -1.60 12.79 24.92
N LEU A 4 -0.50 12.98 25.64
CA LEU A 4 0.81 13.24 25.05
C LEU A 4 1.45 11.91 24.63
N ILE A 5 1.85 11.79 23.37
CA ILE A 5 2.48 10.57 22.83
C ILE A 5 3.94 10.87 22.49
N THR A 6 4.86 10.38 23.33
CA THR A 6 6.30 10.41 23.03
C THR A 6 6.61 9.37 21.95
N GLY A 7 7.51 9.70 21.01
CA GLY A 7 7.74 8.85 19.84
C GLY A 7 6.50 8.73 18.94
N GLY A 8 5.61 9.73 18.93
CA GLY A 8 4.28 9.62 18.32
C GLY A 8 4.24 9.60 16.79
N THR A 9 5.37 9.81 16.10
CA THR A 9 5.51 9.51 14.65
C THR A 9 6.04 8.09 14.39
N GLY A 10 6.45 7.37 15.44
CA GLY A 10 6.79 5.96 15.35
C GLY A 10 5.55 5.09 15.14
N ARG A 11 5.75 3.86 14.67
CA ARG A 11 4.64 2.98 14.24
C ARG A 11 3.59 2.74 15.35
N THR A 12 4.02 2.43 16.57
CA THR A 12 3.12 2.22 17.72
C THR A 12 2.47 3.50 18.22
N GLY A 13 3.23 4.59 18.33
CA GLY A 13 2.72 5.89 18.76
C GLY A 13 1.68 6.48 17.79
N LEU A 14 1.90 6.36 16.48
CA LEU A 14 0.98 6.87 15.47
C LEU A 14 -0.29 6.00 15.37
N SER A 15 -0.17 4.68 15.49
CA SER A 15 -1.35 3.80 15.53
C SER A 15 -2.21 4.09 16.77
N LEU A 16 -1.59 4.30 17.94
CA LEU A 16 -2.29 4.76 19.14
C LEU A 16 -2.93 6.14 18.96
N ALA A 17 -2.22 7.09 18.34
CA ALA A 17 -2.74 8.43 18.04
C ALA A 17 -4.02 8.35 17.20
N LYS A 18 -4.04 7.49 16.17
CA LYS A 18 -5.21 7.25 15.31
C LYS A 18 -6.38 6.69 16.11
N LEU A 19 -6.16 5.68 16.97
CA LEU A 19 -7.22 5.12 17.82
C LEU A 19 -7.82 6.16 18.77
N LEU A 20 -6.97 6.93 19.45
CA LEU A 20 -7.42 8.00 20.34
C LEU A 20 -8.21 9.08 19.59
N HIS A 21 -7.72 9.49 18.41
CA HIS A 21 -8.39 10.49 17.60
C HIS A 21 -9.75 10.03 17.06
N ASN A 22 -9.86 8.78 16.59
CA ASN A 22 -11.13 8.20 16.14
C ASN A 22 -12.19 8.18 17.24
N GLU A 23 -11.76 8.08 18.50
CA GLU A 23 -12.60 8.12 19.70
C GLU A 23 -12.75 9.54 20.27
N ASN A 24 -12.42 10.56 19.47
CA ASN A 24 -12.50 11.99 19.80
C ASN A 24 -11.71 12.37 21.06
N LYS A 25 -10.66 11.62 21.40
CA LYS A 25 -9.75 11.95 22.51
C LYS A 25 -8.64 12.86 21.98
N PRO A 26 -8.43 14.05 22.57
CA PRO A 26 -7.36 14.95 22.16
C PRO A 26 -5.97 14.28 22.26
N VAL A 27 -5.16 14.45 21.21
CA VAL A 27 -3.81 13.90 21.12
C VAL A 27 -2.82 15.03 20.87
N LEU A 28 -1.68 14.97 21.57
CA LEU A 28 -0.51 15.80 21.30
C LEU A 28 0.68 14.90 20.99
N ILE A 29 1.25 15.02 19.80
CA ILE A 29 2.39 14.20 19.37
C ILE A 29 3.70 14.92 19.76
N ALA A 30 4.53 14.26 20.57
CA ALA A 30 5.87 14.73 20.91
C ALA A 30 6.91 14.20 19.91
N THR A 31 7.60 15.12 19.21
CA THR A 31 8.65 14.78 18.23
C THR A 31 9.84 15.73 18.30
N ARG A 32 11.03 15.28 17.92
CA ARG A 32 12.24 16.12 17.90
C ARG A 32 12.11 17.36 17.00
N SER A 33 11.32 17.26 15.93
CA SER A 33 11.09 18.35 14.98
C SER A 33 9.93 19.27 15.37
N GLY A 34 9.10 18.87 16.33
CA GLY A 34 7.84 19.57 16.64
C GLY A 34 6.82 19.51 15.51
N LYS A 35 6.92 18.54 14.60
CA LYS A 35 6.00 18.31 13.49
C LYS A 35 5.35 16.93 13.61
N ALA A 36 4.10 16.80 13.16
CA ALA A 36 3.37 15.55 13.05
C ALA A 36 2.46 15.57 11.81
N PRO A 37 2.00 14.40 11.33
CA PRO A 37 1.00 14.35 10.27
C PRO A 37 -0.32 15.00 10.72
N GLU A 38 -1.01 15.66 9.79
CA GLU A 38 -2.40 16.09 10.02
C GLU A 38 -3.27 14.85 10.32
N PRO A 39 -4.29 14.96 11.21
CA PRO A 39 -4.78 16.16 11.90
C PRO A 39 -4.13 16.42 13.26
N PHE A 40 -2.99 15.78 13.56
CA PHE A 40 -2.43 15.78 14.91
C PHE A 40 -1.63 17.06 15.20
N LYS A 41 -1.88 17.66 16.36
CA LYS A 41 -1.01 18.70 16.90
C LYS A 41 0.31 18.08 17.35
N ALA A 42 1.39 18.84 17.19
CA ALA A 42 2.73 18.41 17.55
C ALA A 42 3.43 19.39 18.49
N VAL A 43 4.32 18.88 19.31
CA VAL A 43 5.21 19.67 20.17
C VAL A 43 6.64 19.18 20.03
N LYS A 44 7.60 20.11 20.09
CA LYS A 44 9.02 19.77 20.08
C LYS A 44 9.38 19.04 21.37
N PHE A 45 9.99 17.87 21.26
CA PHE A 45 10.38 17.03 22.38
C PHE A 45 11.63 16.22 22.05
N ASP A 46 12.65 16.32 22.89
CA ASP A 46 13.88 15.53 22.83
C ASP A 46 14.25 15.05 24.24
N TRP A 47 14.45 13.73 24.40
CA TRP A 47 14.84 13.14 25.68
C TRP A 47 16.13 13.75 26.25
N PHE A 48 17.04 14.21 25.39
CA PHE A 48 18.34 14.74 25.81
C PHE A 48 18.40 16.27 25.87
N ASP A 49 17.27 16.95 25.62
CA ASP A 49 17.12 18.40 25.79
C ASP A 49 15.96 18.70 26.74
N ALA A 50 16.28 18.80 28.03
CA ALA A 50 15.31 19.09 29.09
C ALA A 50 14.53 20.39 28.85
N THR A 51 15.06 21.34 28.08
CA THR A 51 14.34 22.60 27.78
C THR A 51 13.09 22.36 26.92
N THR A 52 13.02 21.22 26.22
CA THR A 52 11.86 20.84 25.38
C THR A 52 10.73 20.20 26.19
N HIS A 53 11.00 19.72 27.40
CA HIS A 53 10.03 18.96 28.19
C HIS A 53 8.91 19.84 28.77
N GLU A 54 9.26 21.05 29.21
CA GLU A 54 8.30 22.01 29.78
C GLU A 54 7.23 22.43 28.77
N ALA A 55 7.61 22.63 27.49
CA ALA A 55 6.68 23.00 26.44
C ALA A 55 5.65 21.90 26.15
N ALA A 56 6.04 20.62 26.29
CA ALA A 56 5.14 19.48 26.10
C ALA A 56 4.10 19.33 27.22
N LEU A 57 4.34 19.95 28.37
CA LEU A 57 3.50 19.89 29.57
C LEU A 57 2.90 21.27 29.94
N SER A 58 2.84 22.19 28.97
CA SER A 58 2.34 23.54 29.23
C SER A 58 0.85 23.52 29.61
N PRO A 59 0.36 24.53 30.37
CA PRO A 59 -1.06 24.64 30.71
C PRO A 59 -1.99 24.62 29.48
N GLU A 60 -1.53 25.17 28.35
CA GLU A 60 -2.26 25.20 27.08
C GLU A 60 -2.36 23.81 26.43
N ALA A 61 -1.36 22.95 26.62
CA ALA A 61 -1.37 21.57 26.14
C ALA A 61 -2.40 20.70 26.89
N ASN A 62 -2.69 21.04 28.15
CA ASN A 62 -3.69 20.39 29.01
C ASN A 62 -3.54 18.85 29.02
N VAL A 63 -2.29 18.40 29.17
CA VAL A 63 -1.92 16.98 29.19
C VAL A 63 -2.32 16.37 30.52
N ASP A 64 -3.08 15.28 30.48
CA ASP A 64 -3.48 14.51 31.66
C ASP A 64 -3.00 13.05 31.62
N GLN A 65 -2.62 12.57 30.43
CA GLN A 65 -2.06 11.24 30.22
C GLN A 65 -0.84 11.29 29.31
N VAL A 66 0.13 10.41 29.55
CA VAL A 66 1.35 10.33 28.75
C VAL A 66 1.60 8.90 28.31
N TYR A 67 1.82 8.69 27.02
CA TYR A 67 2.40 7.47 26.48
C TYR A 67 3.91 7.64 26.27
N ILE A 68 4.68 6.79 26.95
CA ILE A 68 6.14 6.82 27.06
C ILE A 68 6.73 5.72 26.19
N VAL A 69 7.50 6.13 25.19
CA VAL A 69 8.49 5.29 24.51
C VAL A 69 9.87 5.76 24.97
N PRO A 70 10.61 4.94 25.75
CA PRO A 70 11.94 5.31 26.22
C PRO A 70 12.89 5.68 25.07
N ALA A 71 13.90 6.49 25.37
CA ALA A 71 14.88 6.95 24.39
C ALA A 71 15.54 5.78 23.65
N PRO A 72 15.41 5.67 22.32
CA PRO A 72 16.04 4.59 21.56
C PRO A 72 17.55 4.60 21.72
N GLY A 73 18.17 3.43 21.94
CA GLY A 73 19.63 3.28 22.00
C GLY A 73 20.30 3.79 23.28
N SER A 74 19.53 4.25 24.27
CA SER A 74 20.07 4.64 25.58
C SER A 74 19.93 3.51 26.59
N LEU A 75 20.93 3.33 27.46
CA LEU A 75 20.84 2.52 28.67
C LEU A 75 20.47 3.35 29.91
N ASP A 76 20.44 4.67 29.78
CA ASP A 76 20.12 5.60 30.87
C ASP A 76 18.62 5.94 30.88
N ALA A 77 17.99 5.71 32.04
CA ALA A 77 16.59 6.03 32.31
C ALA A 77 16.38 7.42 32.93
N SER A 78 17.46 8.12 33.34
CA SER A 78 17.40 9.34 34.15
C SER A 78 16.58 10.45 33.50
N ALA A 79 16.72 10.64 32.19
CA ALA A 79 15.92 11.63 31.45
C ALA A 79 14.42 11.31 31.44
N VAL A 80 14.07 10.02 31.35
CA VAL A 80 12.66 9.58 31.35
C VAL A 80 12.07 9.73 32.75
N ILE A 81 12.82 9.38 33.80
CA ILE A 81 12.43 9.57 35.20
C ILE A 81 12.19 11.06 35.49
N ALA A 82 13.14 11.93 35.13
CA ALA A 82 13.01 13.36 35.34
C ALA A 82 11.78 13.94 34.62
N PHE A 83 11.48 13.46 33.42
CA PHE A 83 10.27 13.85 32.69
C PHE A 83 8.98 13.34 33.37
N VAL A 84 8.96 12.10 33.88
CA VAL A 84 7.83 11.56 34.64
C VAL A 84 7.57 12.40 35.89
N ASP A 85 8.61 12.72 36.66
CA ASP A 85 8.49 13.57 37.86
C ASP A 85 7.97 14.98 37.51
N LEU A 86 8.48 15.55 36.42
CA LEU A 86 7.98 16.82 35.90
C LEU A 86 6.49 16.71 35.53
N ALA A 87 6.10 15.69 34.75
CA ALA A 87 4.72 15.46 34.35
C ALA A 87 3.77 15.31 35.57
N ILE A 88 4.19 14.57 36.60
CA ILE A 88 3.46 14.45 37.87
C ILE A 88 3.30 15.82 38.54
N SER A 89 4.37 16.61 38.64
CA SER A 89 4.33 17.95 39.23
C SER A 89 3.42 18.92 38.45
N ARG A 90 3.20 18.68 37.15
CA ARG A 90 2.29 19.42 36.27
C ARG A 90 0.86 18.87 36.26
N GLY A 91 0.58 17.82 37.03
CA GLY A 91 -0.77 17.28 37.23
C GLY A 91 -1.17 16.17 36.26
N VAL A 92 -0.23 15.60 35.49
CA VAL A 92 -0.46 14.37 34.71
C VAL A 92 -0.77 13.24 35.68
N LYS A 93 -1.84 12.49 35.40
CA LYS A 93 -2.36 11.47 36.32
C LYS A 93 -2.04 10.05 35.87
N ARG A 94 -2.01 9.83 34.55
CA ARG A 94 -1.94 8.48 33.96
C ARG A 94 -0.77 8.31 33.00
N PHE A 95 -0.06 7.21 33.13
CA PHE A 95 1.10 6.90 32.29
C PHE A 95 0.96 5.54 31.62
N ALA A 96 1.20 5.48 30.31
CA ALA A 96 1.37 4.24 29.58
C ALA A 96 2.83 4.08 29.18
N LEU A 97 3.50 3.04 29.68
CA LEU A 97 4.91 2.78 29.35
C LEU A 97 5.01 1.64 28.33
N MET A 98 5.70 1.89 27.23
CA MET A 98 6.19 0.85 26.34
C MET A 98 7.41 0.15 26.96
N SER A 99 7.29 -1.15 27.18
CA SER A 99 8.37 -2.02 27.68
C SER A 99 8.49 -3.27 26.79
N ALA A 100 8.95 -4.39 27.34
CA ALA A 100 9.05 -5.68 26.64
C ALA A 100 8.76 -6.83 27.61
N THR A 101 8.38 -8.00 27.07
CA THR A 101 8.07 -9.21 27.86
C THR A 101 9.13 -9.60 28.89
N PRO A 102 10.45 -9.63 28.62
CA PRO A 102 11.43 -10.10 29.60
C PRO A 102 11.88 -9.04 30.63
N VAL A 103 11.27 -7.85 30.63
CA VAL A 103 11.73 -6.69 31.42
C VAL A 103 10.86 -6.46 32.66
N GLU A 104 11.32 -6.94 33.80
CA GLU A 104 10.67 -6.73 35.10
C GLU A 104 10.92 -5.32 35.67
N PRO A 105 10.04 -4.81 36.56
CA PRO A 105 10.29 -3.61 37.34
C PRO A 105 11.47 -3.86 38.31
N ASP A 106 12.53 -3.08 38.14
CA ASP A 106 13.70 -3.08 39.03
C ASP A 106 14.44 -1.75 38.87
N SER A 107 14.71 -1.05 39.97
CA SER A 107 15.48 0.21 39.99
C SER A 107 16.94 0.03 39.54
N LYS A 108 17.43 -1.21 39.51
CA LYS A 108 18.76 -1.60 39.01
C LYS A 108 18.70 -2.34 37.67
N SER A 109 17.55 -2.33 36.99
CA SER A 109 17.40 -2.96 35.68
C SER A 109 18.43 -2.41 34.68
N ARG A 110 18.99 -3.29 33.86
CA ARG A 110 19.86 -2.91 32.74
C ARG A 110 19.08 -2.39 31.54
N VAL A 111 17.76 -2.50 31.55
CA VAL A 111 16.87 -2.00 30.50
C VAL A 111 16.12 -0.79 31.06
N PRO A 112 16.20 0.40 30.42
CA PRO A 112 15.61 1.62 30.96
C PRO A 112 14.12 1.50 31.31
N SER A 113 13.33 0.78 30.50
CA SER A 113 11.91 0.59 30.78
C SER A 113 11.65 -0.16 32.09
N GLY A 114 12.56 -1.02 32.56
CA GLY A 114 12.42 -1.67 33.87
C GLY A 114 12.63 -0.71 35.04
N VAL A 115 13.57 0.23 34.89
CA VAL A 115 13.80 1.29 35.88
C VAL A 115 12.62 2.26 35.91
N VAL A 116 12.13 2.68 34.74
CA VAL A 116 10.96 3.56 34.62
C VAL A 116 9.71 2.85 35.16
N HIS A 117 9.54 1.55 34.91
CA HIS A 117 8.44 0.76 35.47
C HIS A 117 8.49 0.76 37.00
N GLN A 118 9.66 0.49 37.61
CA GLN A 118 9.80 0.57 39.07
C GLN A 118 9.47 1.99 39.59
N HIS A 119 9.91 3.03 38.89
CA HIS A 119 9.62 4.42 39.26
C HIS A 119 8.12 4.74 39.24
N LEU A 120 7.37 4.23 38.24
CA LEU A 120 5.91 4.36 38.19
C LEU A 120 5.23 3.66 39.37
N LEU A 121 5.76 2.52 39.84
CA LEU A 121 5.27 1.84 41.05
C LEU A 121 5.53 2.66 42.30
N ASP A 122 6.74 3.19 42.45
CA ASP A 122 7.18 3.93 43.64
C ASP A 122 6.43 5.27 43.80
N THR A 123 6.04 5.89 42.69
CA THR A 123 5.29 7.16 42.68
C THR A 123 3.78 6.99 42.93
N GLY A 124 3.23 5.78 42.72
CA GLY A 124 1.82 5.48 42.96
C GLY A 124 0.84 6.17 41.99
N VAL A 125 1.31 6.56 40.80
CA VAL A 125 0.48 7.14 39.73
C VAL A 125 -0.44 6.09 39.09
N ASP A 126 -1.48 6.53 38.38
CA ASP A 126 -2.22 5.62 37.51
C ASP A 126 -1.30 5.17 36.38
N TYR A 127 -1.15 3.86 36.17
CA TYR A 127 -0.28 3.35 35.13
C TYR A 127 -0.82 2.13 34.38
N ILE A 128 -0.32 1.99 33.16
CA ILE A 128 -0.29 0.73 32.42
C ILE A 128 1.12 0.55 31.84
N VAL A 129 1.68 -0.64 31.96
CA VAL A 129 2.92 -0.99 31.24
C VAL A 129 2.60 -2.03 30.18
N VAL A 130 2.68 -1.65 28.90
CA VAL A 130 2.52 -2.63 27.81
C VAL A 130 3.85 -3.32 27.58
N ARG A 131 3.84 -4.66 27.69
CA ARG A 131 4.99 -5.55 27.54
C ARG A 131 4.77 -6.43 26.30
N PRO A 132 4.93 -5.88 25.09
CA PRO A 132 4.77 -6.65 23.87
C PRO A 132 5.88 -7.69 23.70
N THR A 133 5.54 -8.76 22.99
CA THR A 133 6.48 -9.69 22.39
C THR A 133 7.11 -9.06 21.14
N TRP A 134 7.79 -9.85 20.32
CA TRP A 134 8.50 -9.38 19.14
C TRP A 134 7.56 -8.94 18.02
N PHE A 135 7.93 -7.89 17.29
CA PHE A 135 7.01 -7.24 16.35
C PHE A 135 7.02 -7.98 15.01
N ILE A 136 5.84 -8.22 14.44
CA ILE A 136 5.70 -8.78 13.08
C ILE A 136 6.40 -7.86 12.05
N GLN A 137 6.36 -6.55 12.25
CA GLN A 137 7.00 -5.54 11.39
C GLN A 137 8.54 -5.69 11.30
N ASN A 138 9.18 -6.45 12.18
CA ASN A 138 10.63 -6.71 12.08
C ASN A 138 11.00 -7.43 10.79
N PHE A 139 10.08 -8.20 10.18
CA PHE A 139 10.31 -8.85 8.88
C PHE A 139 10.37 -7.87 7.71
N GLU A 140 9.76 -6.70 7.83
CA GLU A 140 9.85 -5.63 6.85
C GLU A 140 11.08 -4.74 7.10
N VAL A 141 11.33 -4.38 8.36
CA VAL A 141 12.31 -3.35 8.72
C VAL A 141 13.70 -3.95 8.96
N ASN A 142 13.80 -4.97 9.82
CA ASN A 142 15.09 -5.52 10.25
C ASN A 142 15.59 -6.59 9.27
N PHE A 143 14.67 -7.43 8.77
CA PHE A 143 15.00 -8.50 7.83
C PHE A 143 14.72 -8.13 6.37
N GLY A 144 14.15 -6.95 6.09
CA GLY A 144 13.74 -6.60 4.72
C GLY A 144 14.88 -6.68 3.72
N VAL A 145 16.05 -6.17 4.07
CA VAL A 145 17.26 -6.26 3.23
C VAL A 145 17.73 -7.71 3.13
N SER A 146 17.80 -8.46 4.22
CA SER A 146 18.31 -9.83 4.16
C SER A 146 17.38 -10.80 3.43
N ILE A 147 16.07 -10.60 3.54
CA ILE A 147 15.07 -11.34 2.78
C ILE A 147 15.19 -10.98 1.30
N ARG A 148 15.25 -9.70 0.94
CA ARG A 148 15.35 -9.26 -0.46
C ARG A 148 16.67 -9.69 -1.10
N GLU A 149 17.77 -9.42 -0.41
CA GLU A 149 19.11 -9.51 -0.98
C GLU A 149 19.78 -10.87 -0.82
N TYR A 150 19.50 -11.57 0.29
CA TYR A 150 20.24 -12.76 0.69
C TYR A 150 19.36 -13.98 0.95
N ASP A 151 18.05 -13.90 0.64
CA ASP A 151 17.09 -14.98 0.87
C ASP A 151 17.17 -15.55 2.29
N GLN A 152 17.44 -14.70 3.29
CA GLN A 152 17.63 -15.16 4.66
C GLN A 152 17.01 -14.25 5.70
N ILE A 153 16.61 -14.86 6.81
CA ILE A 153 16.40 -14.21 8.09
C ILE A 153 17.42 -14.78 9.08
N PHE A 154 17.80 -14.03 10.10
CA PHE A 154 18.79 -14.47 11.06
C PHE A 154 18.44 -14.00 12.47
N SER A 155 18.82 -14.80 13.46
CA SER A 155 18.62 -14.51 14.88
C SER A 155 19.46 -15.47 15.71
N ALA A 156 19.77 -15.08 16.96
CA ALA A 156 20.35 -15.98 17.94
C ALA A 156 19.32 -16.84 18.69
N ALA A 157 18.02 -16.69 18.41
CA ALA A 157 16.94 -17.36 19.15
C ALA A 157 16.87 -18.89 18.96
N GLN A 158 17.69 -19.47 18.07
CA GLN A 158 17.70 -20.90 17.77
C GLN A 158 16.28 -21.43 17.47
N ASP A 159 15.86 -22.50 18.14
CA ASP A 159 14.51 -23.09 18.02
C ASP A 159 13.48 -22.46 18.97
N GLY A 160 13.86 -21.39 19.68
CA GLY A 160 12.95 -20.67 20.56
C GLY A 160 11.74 -20.13 19.77
N ARG A 161 10.57 -20.23 20.39
CA ARG A 161 9.30 -19.88 19.76
C ARG A 161 8.79 -18.54 20.27
N ILE A 162 8.24 -17.75 19.37
CA ILE A 162 7.85 -16.37 19.58
C ILE A 162 6.41 -16.18 19.10
N PRO A 163 5.53 -15.57 19.91
CA PRO A 163 4.21 -15.17 19.46
C PRO A 163 4.27 -13.74 18.92
N TRP A 164 4.69 -13.58 17.66
CA TRP A 164 4.90 -12.26 17.06
C TRP A 164 3.64 -11.41 17.07
N VAL A 165 3.73 -10.19 17.60
CA VAL A 165 2.61 -9.27 17.78
C VAL A 165 2.68 -8.13 16.75
N SER A 166 1.54 -7.65 16.26
CA SER A 166 1.50 -6.50 15.36
C SER A 166 1.54 -5.17 16.12
N VAL A 167 2.07 -4.13 15.49
CA VAL A 167 1.99 -2.75 15.98
C VAL A 167 0.55 -2.32 16.33
N ASP A 168 -0.43 -2.74 15.54
CA ASP A 168 -1.84 -2.36 15.74
C ASP A 168 -2.45 -3.06 16.96
N ASP A 169 -2.07 -4.31 17.23
CA ASP A 169 -2.48 -5.01 18.46
C ASP A 169 -1.87 -4.35 19.71
N ILE A 170 -0.63 -3.88 19.63
CA ILE A 170 0.01 -3.15 20.74
C ILE A 170 -0.69 -1.81 20.97
N ALA A 171 -1.00 -1.08 19.90
CA ALA A 171 -1.73 0.18 19.98
C ALA A 171 -3.12 -0.02 20.57
N GLN A 172 -3.82 -1.09 20.16
CA GLN A 172 -5.14 -1.44 20.69
C GLN A 172 -5.08 -1.77 22.19
N ALA A 173 -4.15 -2.61 22.63
CA ALA A 173 -3.97 -2.91 24.06
C ALA A 173 -3.64 -1.67 24.89
N THR A 174 -2.79 -0.79 24.35
CA THR A 174 -2.43 0.48 24.98
C THR A 174 -3.64 1.42 25.07
N PHE A 175 -4.43 1.51 24.00
CA PHE A 175 -5.65 2.31 23.94
C PHE A 175 -6.66 1.84 24.99
N GLU A 176 -6.93 0.54 25.08
CA GLU A 176 -7.86 -0.04 26.06
C GLU A 176 -7.43 0.28 27.50
N GLY A 177 -6.13 0.15 27.80
CA GLY A 177 -5.61 0.46 29.12
C GLY A 177 -5.62 1.95 29.47
N LEU A 178 -5.21 2.82 28.55
CA LEU A 178 -5.20 4.27 28.76
C LEU A 178 -6.62 4.83 28.95
N THR A 179 -7.58 4.27 28.23
CA THR A 179 -8.95 4.81 28.16
C THR A 179 -9.94 4.12 29.10
N ALA A 180 -9.50 3.08 29.83
CA ALA A 180 -10.30 2.44 30.86
C ALA A 180 -10.81 3.44 31.92
N GLU A 181 -12.06 3.25 32.36
CA GLU A 181 -12.72 4.11 33.35
C GLU A 181 -11.88 4.21 34.65
N LYS A 182 -11.34 3.07 35.09
CA LYS A 182 -10.33 2.99 36.15
C LYS A 182 -9.03 2.48 35.55
N SER A 183 -7.92 3.09 35.94
CA SER A 183 -6.61 2.64 35.49
C SER A 183 -6.40 1.18 35.89
N PRO A 184 -5.91 0.32 34.98
CA PRO A 184 -5.62 -1.06 35.30
C PRO A 184 -4.58 -1.22 36.43
N ASN A 185 -3.65 -0.26 36.54
CA ASN A 185 -2.56 -0.25 37.51
C ASN A 185 -1.79 -1.58 37.54
N LYS A 186 -1.47 -2.05 36.34
CA LYS A 186 -0.76 -3.31 36.06
C LYS A 186 0.01 -3.23 34.75
N ASP A 187 0.93 -4.17 34.57
CA ASP A 187 1.49 -4.48 33.28
C ASP A 187 0.58 -5.44 32.48
N ILE A 188 0.62 -5.31 31.16
CA ILE A 188 -0.12 -6.15 30.21
C ILE A 188 0.87 -6.74 29.21
N PHE A 189 0.98 -8.05 29.18
CA PHE A 189 1.68 -8.79 28.14
C PHE A 189 0.86 -8.76 26.85
N VAL A 190 1.45 -8.26 25.77
CA VAL A 190 0.77 -8.20 24.46
C VAL A 190 1.42 -9.22 23.54
N VAL A 191 0.69 -10.29 23.23
CA VAL A 191 1.20 -11.44 22.46
C VAL A 191 0.48 -11.54 21.12
N GLY A 192 1.16 -12.07 20.10
CA GLY A 192 0.50 -12.51 18.87
C GLY A 192 -0.45 -13.70 19.11
N PRO A 193 -1.36 -13.98 18.15
CA PRO A 193 -2.30 -15.09 18.26
C PRO A 193 -1.66 -16.48 18.13
N GLU A 194 -0.46 -16.57 17.56
CA GLU A 194 0.17 -17.84 17.19
C GLU A 194 1.63 -17.88 17.64
N LEU A 195 2.11 -19.06 18.01
CA LEU A 195 3.47 -19.30 18.50
C LEU A 195 4.32 -20.01 17.44
N HIS A 196 5.36 -19.34 16.92
CA HIS A 196 6.18 -19.82 15.79
C HIS A 196 7.67 -19.70 16.08
N SER A 197 8.51 -20.55 15.51
CA SER A 197 9.98 -20.35 15.50
C SER A 197 10.41 -19.48 14.30
N TYR A 198 11.65 -19.00 14.28
CA TYR A 198 12.20 -18.35 13.08
C TYR A 198 12.29 -19.32 11.89
N GLU A 199 12.49 -20.62 12.12
CA GLU A 199 12.41 -21.64 11.08
C GLU A 199 11.01 -21.72 10.47
N ASP A 200 9.96 -21.66 11.30
CA ASP A 200 8.57 -21.64 10.83
C ASP A 200 8.29 -20.34 10.05
N ALA A 201 8.75 -19.20 10.56
CA ALA A 201 8.64 -17.91 9.88
C ALA A 201 9.33 -17.93 8.50
N ALA A 202 10.52 -18.54 8.40
CA ALA A 202 11.24 -18.69 7.14
C ALA A 202 10.47 -19.58 6.15
N LYS A 203 9.85 -20.68 6.60
CA LYS A 203 8.98 -21.53 5.76
C LYS A 203 7.70 -20.82 5.32
N MET A 204 7.08 -20.04 6.21
CA MET A 204 5.91 -19.21 5.90
C MET A 204 6.26 -18.14 4.87
N LEU A 205 7.38 -17.41 5.05
CA LEU A 205 7.92 -16.48 4.06
C LEU A 205 8.23 -17.17 2.73
N SER A 206 8.83 -18.35 2.79
CA SER A 206 9.18 -19.11 1.59
C SER A 206 7.94 -19.43 0.76
N SER A 207 6.89 -19.86 1.46
CA SER A 207 5.59 -20.18 0.86
C SER A 207 4.91 -18.92 0.30
N ALA A 208 4.96 -17.80 1.04
CA ALA A 208 4.36 -16.54 0.62
C ALA A 208 5.07 -15.90 -0.59
N LEU A 209 6.41 -16.03 -0.66
CA LEU A 209 7.25 -15.43 -1.70
C LEU A 209 7.51 -16.36 -2.89
N GLY A 210 7.21 -17.65 -2.78
CA GLY A 210 7.48 -18.64 -3.83
C GLY A 210 8.97 -18.94 -4.06
N ARG A 211 9.85 -18.58 -3.12
CA ARG A 211 11.30 -18.84 -3.12
C ARG A 211 11.77 -19.22 -1.72
N THR A 212 12.82 -20.03 -1.59
CA THR A 212 13.32 -20.48 -0.28
C THR A 212 13.96 -19.32 0.47
N ILE A 213 13.44 -19.00 1.64
CA ILE A 213 14.05 -18.14 2.63
C ILE A 213 14.66 -19.03 3.71
N ALA A 214 15.97 -18.91 3.95
CA ALA A 214 16.68 -19.66 4.96
C ALA A 214 16.67 -18.94 6.31
N TYR A 215 16.58 -19.71 7.40
CA TYR A 215 16.86 -19.20 8.73
C TYR A 215 18.33 -19.47 9.09
N LYS A 216 19.12 -18.40 9.21
CA LYS A 216 20.51 -18.48 9.65
C LYS A 216 20.59 -18.27 11.16
N ARG A 217 21.05 -19.31 11.86
CA ARG A 217 21.19 -19.33 13.31
C ARG A 217 22.50 -18.68 13.71
N TYR A 218 22.43 -17.59 14.45
CA TYR A 218 23.59 -16.93 15.04
C TYR A 218 23.83 -17.45 16.46
N THR A 219 25.07 -17.40 16.92
CA THR A 219 25.32 -17.36 18.37
C THR A 219 24.92 -15.98 18.91
N VAL A 220 24.74 -15.88 20.23
CA VAL A 220 24.45 -14.59 20.87
C VAL A 220 25.59 -13.59 20.61
N GLU A 221 26.82 -14.08 20.58
CA GLU A 221 28.02 -13.28 20.31
C GLU A 221 28.05 -12.81 18.84
N GLU A 222 27.65 -13.65 17.89
CA GLU A 222 27.51 -13.29 16.48
C GLU A 222 26.41 -12.24 16.27
N GLN A 223 25.26 -12.38 16.96
CA GLN A 223 24.17 -11.40 16.92
C GLN A 223 24.59 -10.06 17.53
N ALA A 224 25.30 -10.07 18.66
CA ALA A 224 25.86 -8.86 19.25
C ALA A 224 26.89 -8.20 18.31
N GLY A 225 27.77 -9.01 17.71
CA GLY A 225 28.74 -8.54 16.71
C GLY A 225 28.08 -7.89 15.51
N PHE A 226 26.98 -8.46 15.01
CA PHE A 226 26.18 -7.87 13.94
C PHE A 226 25.59 -6.51 14.34
N TYR A 227 24.99 -6.38 15.54
CA TYR A 227 24.49 -5.10 16.02
C TYR A 227 25.59 -4.04 16.15
N ILE A 228 26.79 -4.42 16.62
CA ILE A 228 27.94 -3.53 16.72
C ILE A 228 28.37 -3.03 15.33
N GLN A 229 28.37 -3.90 14.32
CA GLN A 229 28.66 -3.52 12.93
C GLN A 229 27.64 -2.51 12.38
N LEU A 230 26.39 -2.55 12.85
CA LEU A 230 25.37 -1.56 12.53
C LEU A 230 25.50 -0.24 13.31
N GLY A 231 26.58 -0.06 14.08
CA GLY A 231 26.84 1.16 14.86
C GLY A 231 26.15 1.19 16.21
N ILE A 232 25.55 0.09 16.67
CA ILE A 232 24.96 0.00 18.01
C ILE A 232 26.08 -0.10 19.06
N PRO A 233 26.06 0.71 20.14
CA PRO A 233 27.07 0.63 21.18
C PRO A 233 27.22 -0.80 21.76
N PRO A 234 28.45 -1.29 22.01
CA PRO A 234 28.67 -2.69 22.39
C PRO A 234 27.84 -3.18 23.59
N GLU A 235 27.70 -2.36 24.63
CA GLU A 235 26.90 -2.74 25.80
C GLU A 235 25.41 -2.91 25.45
N PHE A 236 24.86 -2.03 24.62
CA PHE A 236 23.47 -2.12 24.14
C PHE A 236 23.28 -3.29 23.18
N ALA A 237 24.23 -3.52 22.28
CA ALA A 237 24.24 -4.65 21.35
C ALA A 237 24.24 -6.00 22.08
N ASN A 238 25.09 -6.15 23.09
CA ASN A 238 25.14 -7.35 23.94
C ASN A 238 23.82 -7.54 24.70
N MET A 239 23.23 -6.46 25.22
CA MET A 239 21.94 -6.52 25.89
C MET A 239 20.81 -6.97 24.96
N LEU A 240 20.77 -6.47 23.72
CA LEU A 240 19.79 -6.90 22.72
C LEU A 240 19.97 -8.38 22.34
N ALA A 241 21.22 -8.83 22.15
CA ALA A 241 21.50 -10.23 21.82
C ALA A 241 21.17 -11.17 23.00
N GLU A 242 21.30 -10.72 24.24
CA GLU A 242 20.88 -11.48 25.44
C GLU A 242 19.37 -11.75 25.44
N MET A 243 18.55 -10.91 24.81
CA MET A 243 17.12 -11.17 24.68
C MET A 243 16.84 -12.45 23.88
N ASP A 244 17.61 -12.71 22.82
CA ASP A 244 17.50 -13.97 22.08
C ASP A 244 17.85 -15.18 22.96
N ARG A 245 18.81 -15.05 23.90
CA ARG A 245 19.12 -16.13 24.85
C ARG A 245 17.91 -16.47 25.74
N LYS A 246 17.12 -15.48 26.14
CA LYS A 246 15.88 -15.71 26.90
C LYS A 246 14.82 -16.43 26.05
N VAL A 247 14.74 -16.10 24.76
CA VAL A 247 13.85 -16.81 23.82
C VAL A 247 14.25 -18.28 23.70
N ILE A 248 15.56 -18.60 23.64
CA ILE A 248 16.06 -19.99 23.67
C ILE A 248 15.59 -20.72 24.93
N GLN A 249 15.57 -20.02 26.07
CA GLN A 249 15.13 -20.56 27.37
C GLN A 249 13.59 -20.66 27.51
N GLY A 250 12.84 -20.31 26.46
CA GLY A 250 11.38 -20.43 26.41
C GLY A 250 10.62 -19.28 27.07
N SER A 251 11.23 -18.10 27.25
CA SER A 251 10.57 -16.96 27.90
C SER A 251 9.26 -16.56 27.23
N GLU A 252 9.24 -16.46 25.90
CA GLU A 252 8.07 -16.01 25.15
C GLU A 252 6.97 -17.09 25.09
N GLU A 253 7.36 -18.37 24.99
CA GLU A 253 6.43 -19.50 25.05
C GLU A 253 5.77 -19.62 26.42
N ALA A 254 6.51 -19.36 27.51
CA ALA A 254 5.95 -19.31 28.86
C ALA A 254 4.88 -18.21 29.00
N VAL A 255 5.17 -16.99 28.50
CA VAL A 255 4.19 -15.87 28.51
C VAL A 255 2.96 -16.21 27.67
N PHE A 256 3.14 -16.83 26.50
CA PHE A 256 2.04 -17.26 25.64
C PHE A 256 1.11 -18.24 26.37
N ASN A 257 1.69 -19.24 27.04
CA ASN A 257 0.95 -20.32 27.72
C ASN A 257 0.43 -19.95 29.12
N ASP A 258 0.83 -18.81 29.68
CA ASP A 258 0.41 -18.40 31.01
C ASP A 258 -1.09 -18.06 31.06
N SER A 259 -1.89 -19.01 31.54
CA SER A 259 -3.34 -18.85 31.73
C SER A 259 -3.70 -18.02 32.96
N SER A 260 -2.78 -17.89 33.93
CA SER A 260 -2.99 -17.06 35.13
C SER A 260 -2.94 -15.58 34.78
N ALA A 261 -1.97 -15.16 33.97
CA ALA A 261 -1.91 -13.80 33.42
C ALA A 261 -3.18 -13.43 32.61
N ALA A 262 -3.77 -14.39 31.89
CA ALA A 262 -5.04 -14.19 31.20
C ALA A 262 -6.20 -13.97 32.19
N ALA A 263 -6.30 -14.82 33.21
CA ALA A 263 -7.35 -14.73 34.24
C ALA A 263 -7.27 -13.42 35.06
N GLU A 264 -6.07 -12.90 35.28
CA GLU A 264 -5.81 -11.61 35.94
C GLU A 264 -6.03 -10.39 35.02
N GLY A 265 -6.35 -10.64 33.74
CA GLY A 265 -6.46 -9.59 32.72
C GLY A 265 -5.15 -8.84 32.49
N ARG A 266 -4.02 -9.55 32.61
CA ARG A 266 -2.64 -9.09 32.34
C ARG A 266 -2.09 -9.61 31.01
N LYS A 267 -2.92 -10.26 30.18
CA LYS A 267 -2.56 -10.72 28.84
C LYS A 267 -3.56 -10.26 27.79
N PHE A 268 -3.05 -9.62 26.74
CA PHE A 268 -3.78 -9.24 25.54
C PHE A 268 -3.29 -10.10 24.38
N VAL A 269 -4.22 -10.79 23.70
CA VAL A 269 -3.90 -11.62 22.53
C VAL A 269 -4.32 -10.85 21.28
N GLY A 270 -3.33 -10.49 20.46
CA GLY A 270 -3.50 -9.81 19.19
C GLY A 270 -4.25 -10.64 18.16
N LYS A 271 -4.73 -9.98 17.10
CA LYS A 271 -5.55 -10.62 16.06
C LYS A 271 -4.77 -10.91 14.78
N HIS A 272 -3.61 -10.30 14.59
CA HIS A 272 -2.87 -10.36 13.34
C HIS A 272 -1.86 -11.49 13.34
N THR A 273 -1.88 -12.33 12.31
CA THR A 273 -0.96 -13.48 12.19
C THR A 273 0.28 -13.13 11.35
N LEU A 274 1.34 -13.93 11.54
CA LEU A 274 2.58 -13.81 10.78
C LEU A 274 2.37 -14.11 9.28
N LEU A 275 1.54 -15.11 8.97
CA LEU A 275 1.27 -15.53 7.60
C LEU A 275 0.48 -14.49 6.82
N GLU A 276 -0.57 -13.90 7.43
CA GLU A 276 -1.32 -12.79 6.83
C GLU A 276 -0.37 -11.65 6.46
N PHE A 277 0.50 -11.26 7.40
CA PHE A 277 1.47 -10.20 7.16
C PHE A 277 2.43 -10.51 5.99
N PHE A 278 2.92 -11.74 5.84
CA PHE A 278 3.78 -12.08 4.70
C PHE A 278 3.03 -12.09 3.37
N GLN A 279 1.76 -12.52 3.36
CA GLN A 279 0.93 -12.51 2.17
C GLN A 279 0.63 -11.09 1.67
N GLU A 280 0.49 -10.15 2.60
CA GLU A 280 0.25 -8.73 2.36
C GLU A 280 1.42 -8.01 1.66
N ASN A 281 2.66 -8.46 1.85
CA ASN A 281 3.86 -7.67 1.57
C ASN A 281 4.79 -8.21 0.45
N LYS A 282 4.28 -9.02 -0.50
CA LYS A 282 5.10 -9.86 -1.42
C LYS A 282 5.56 -9.29 -2.80
N ARG A 283 5.37 -8.01 -3.18
CA ARG A 283 5.46 -7.55 -4.61
C ARG A 283 6.66 -6.64 -5.00
N GLY A 284 7.87 -7.18 -5.22
CA GLY A 284 9.09 -6.33 -5.31
C GLY A 284 10.17 -6.47 -6.40
N THR A 285 10.11 -7.26 -7.50
CA THR A 285 11.27 -7.37 -8.44
C THR A 285 10.95 -7.52 -9.94
N GLY A 286 11.74 -6.87 -10.84
CA GLY A 286 11.96 -7.29 -12.25
C GLY A 286 11.26 -6.55 -13.43
N ARG A 287 10.84 -5.28 -13.31
CA ARG A 287 9.91 -4.63 -14.28
C ARG A 287 10.44 -4.44 -15.72
N THR A 288 11.62 -3.84 -15.94
CA THR A 288 12.15 -3.54 -17.30
C THR A 288 12.64 -4.79 -18.05
N GLY A 289 13.36 -5.69 -17.36
CA GLY A 289 13.87 -6.93 -17.96
C GLY A 289 12.75 -7.87 -18.41
N LEU A 290 11.66 -7.96 -17.64
CA LEU A 290 10.51 -8.78 -18.03
C LEU A 290 9.74 -8.17 -19.22
N ALA A 291 9.57 -6.85 -19.27
CA ALA A 291 8.97 -6.17 -20.42
C ALA A 291 9.79 -6.42 -21.70
N LEU A 292 11.13 -6.32 -21.63
CA LEU A 292 12.01 -6.64 -22.76
C LEU A 292 11.89 -8.12 -23.17
N ALA A 293 11.85 -9.03 -22.21
CA ALA A 293 11.69 -10.46 -22.49
C ALA A 293 10.39 -10.75 -23.25
N LYS A 294 9.28 -10.09 -22.88
CA LYS A 294 7.99 -10.18 -23.59
C LYS A 294 8.11 -9.71 -25.04
N LEU A 295 8.78 -8.57 -25.30
CA LEU A 295 9.01 -8.07 -26.65
C LEU A 295 9.86 -9.02 -27.50
N LEU A 296 10.99 -9.50 -26.97
CA LEU A 296 11.85 -10.48 -27.65
C LEU A 296 11.10 -11.78 -27.97
N HIS A 297 10.30 -12.27 -27.03
CA HIS A 297 9.48 -13.47 -27.25
C HIS A 297 8.40 -13.24 -28.31
N SER A 298 7.80 -12.05 -28.40
CA SER A 298 6.79 -11.73 -29.42
C SER A 298 7.30 -11.88 -30.86
N VAL A 299 8.61 -11.66 -31.08
CA VAL A 299 9.29 -11.88 -32.36
C VAL A 299 10.06 -13.21 -32.43
N LYS A 300 9.70 -14.15 -31.55
CA LYS A 300 10.25 -15.52 -31.48
C LYS A 300 11.77 -15.57 -31.25
N LYS A 301 12.34 -14.54 -30.62
CA LYS A 301 13.72 -14.61 -30.12
C LYS A 301 13.72 -15.40 -28.81
N PRO A 302 14.55 -16.45 -28.67
CA PRO A 302 14.71 -17.15 -27.39
C PRO A 302 15.23 -16.19 -26.33
N VAL A 303 14.68 -16.27 -25.12
CA VAL A 303 15.10 -15.46 -23.98
C VAL A 303 15.42 -16.38 -22.81
N LEU A 304 16.60 -16.19 -22.22
CA LEU A 304 16.99 -16.77 -20.95
C LEU A 304 16.97 -15.67 -19.89
N ILE A 305 16.13 -15.83 -18.88
CA ILE A 305 15.99 -14.85 -17.79
C ILE A 305 16.93 -15.24 -16.65
N ALA A 306 17.99 -14.44 -16.46
CA ALA A 306 18.92 -14.60 -15.36
C ALA A 306 18.36 -13.93 -14.09
N THR A 307 18.03 -14.73 -13.05
CA THR A 307 17.53 -14.21 -11.76
C THR A 307 18.17 -14.92 -10.60
N ARG A 308 18.23 -14.26 -9.43
CA ARG A 308 18.74 -14.87 -8.19
C ARG A 308 18.00 -16.15 -7.79
N SER A 309 16.71 -16.24 -8.12
CA SER A 309 15.87 -17.40 -7.83
C SER A 309 16.00 -18.53 -8.85
N GLY A 310 16.53 -18.27 -10.04
CA GLY A 310 16.49 -19.19 -11.17
C GLY A 310 15.08 -19.49 -11.69
N LYS A 311 14.10 -18.64 -11.37
CA LYS A 311 12.72 -18.73 -11.84
C LYS A 311 12.35 -17.52 -12.69
N ALA A 312 11.42 -17.75 -13.61
CA ALA A 312 10.75 -16.71 -14.38
C ALA A 312 9.29 -17.13 -14.64
N PRO A 313 8.41 -16.18 -14.99
CA PRO A 313 7.08 -16.51 -15.49
C PRO A 313 7.17 -17.38 -16.74
N GLU A 314 6.25 -18.34 -16.90
CA GLU A 314 6.06 -19.00 -18.18
C GLU A 314 5.75 -17.97 -19.28
N PRO A 315 6.26 -18.13 -20.52
CA PRO A 315 6.98 -19.28 -21.08
C PRO A 315 8.52 -19.16 -20.99
N PHE A 316 9.05 -18.28 -20.14
CA PHE A 316 10.47 -17.96 -20.14
C PHE A 316 11.29 -19.00 -19.39
N LYS A 317 12.40 -19.44 -20.00
CA LYS A 317 13.42 -20.18 -19.27
C LYS A 317 14.14 -19.23 -18.33
N ALA A 318 14.53 -19.74 -17.17
CA ALA A 318 15.32 -19.00 -16.21
C ALA A 318 16.57 -19.77 -15.79
N VAL A 319 17.58 -19.00 -15.39
CA VAL A 319 18.83 -19.51 -14.83
C VAL A 319 19.15 -18.76 -13.54
N LYS A 320 19.71 -19.47 -12.57
CA LYS A 320 20.17 -18.84 -11.33
C LYS A 320 21.35 -17.93 -11.65
N PHE A 321 21.28 -16.68 -11.21
CA PHE A 321 22.32 -15.68 -11.43
C PHE A 321 22.37 -14.67 -10.29
N ASP A 322 23.56 -14.45 -9.74
CA ASP A 322 23.86 -13.45 -8.72
C ASP A 322 25.17 -12.74 -9.08
N TRP A 323 25.14 -11.40 -9.16
CA TRP A 323 26.32 -10.60 -9.47
C TRP A 323 27.49 -10.84 -8.51
N PHE A 324 27.22 -11.18 -7.25
CA PHE A 324 28.24 -11.36 -6.22
C PHE A 324 28.64 -12.83 -5.98
N ASP A 325 28.08 -13.76 -6.75
CA ASP A 325 28.46 -15.18 -6.74
C ASP A 325 28.86 -15.61 -8.16
N GLU A 326 30.15 -15.49 -8.46
CA GLU A 326 30.75 -15.84 -9.76
C GLU A 326 30.45 -17.29 -10.17
N THR A 327 30.19 -18.19 -9.22
CA THR A 327 29.85 -19.59 -9.52
C THR A 327 28.52 -19.73 -10.26
N THR A 328 27.68 -18.69 -10.21
CA THR A 328 26.39 -18.64 -10.92
C THR A 328 26.49 -18.10 -12.35
N HIS A 329 27.62 -17.47 -12.72
CA HIS A 329 27.74 -16.74 -14.00
C HIS A 329 27.89 -17.67 -15.20
N GLU A 330 28.67 -18.75 -15.08
CA GLU A 330 28.89 -19.71 -16.17
C GLU A 330 27.60 -20.39 -16.65
N ALA A 331 26.68 -20.70 -15.72
CA ALA A 331 25.41 -21.32 -16.09
C ALA A 331 24.57 -20.42 -17.01
N ALA A 332 24.68 -19.09 -16.86
CA ALA A 332 23.98 -18.13 -17.71
C ALA A 332 24.59 -18.01 -19.11
N LEU A 333 25.83 -18.48 -19.31
CA LEU A 333 26.60 -18.39 -20.55
C LEU A 333 26.98 -19.77 -21.12
N SER A 334 26.32 -20.83 -20.67
CA SER A 334 26.67 -22.20 -21.07
C SER A 334 26.47 -22.40 -22.58
N PRO A 335 27.21 -23.33 -23.22
CA PRO A 335 27.01 -23.65 -24.63
C PRO A 335 25.56 -24.02 -24.98
N GLU A 336 24.84 -24.65 -24.04
CA GLU A 336 23.42 -25.01 -24.19
C GLU A 336 22.49 -23.79 -24.13
N ALA A 337 22.88 -22.74 -23.40
CA ALA A 337 22.15 -21.47 -23.35
C ALA A 337 22.27 -20.69 -24.67
N ASN A 338 23.40 -20.85 -25.39
CA ASN A 338 23.68 -20.24 -26.70
C ASN A 338 23.36 -18.74 -26.73
N VAL A 339 23.91 -17.99 -25.76
CA VAL A 339 23.68 -16.56 -25.59
C VAL A 339 24.58 -15.76 -26.53
N ASP A 340 23.99 -14.99 -27.43
CA ASP A 340 24.70 -14.10 -28.36
C ASP A 340 24.60 -12.61 -27.97
N GLN A 341 23.61 -12.26 -27.14
CA GLN A 341 23.37 -10.91 -26.66
C GLN A 341 22.99 -10.89 -25.17
N VAL A 342 23.40 -9.85 -24.45
CA VAL A 342 23.13 -9.69 -23.01
C VAL A 342 22.53 -8.31 -22.74
N TYR A 343 21.44 -8.28 -21.96
CA TYR A 343 20.92 -7.04 -21.37
C TYR A 343 21.35 -6.94 -19.91
N ILE A 344 22.07 -5.88 -19.58
CA ILE A 344 22.65 -5.61 -18.27
C ILE A 344 21.81 -4.54 -17.58
N VAL A 345 21.28 -4.90 -16.41
CA VAL A 345 20.76 -3.96 -15.43
C VAL A 345 21.74 -3.92 -14.26
N PRO A 346 22.49 -2.81 -14.08
CA PRO A 346 23.43 -2.67 -12.97
C PRO A 346 22.74 -2.87 -11.62
N VAL A 347 23.49 -3.38 -10.63
CA VAL A 347 22.98 -3.69 -9.30
C VAL A 347 22.45 -2.40 -8.63
N PRO A 348 21.14 -2.31 -8.33
CA PRO A 348 20.60 -1.16 -7.61
C PRO A 348 21.29 -0.99 -6.25
N GLY A 349 21.82 0.20 -5.96
CA GLY A 349 22.44 0.52 -4.68
C GLY A 349 23.91 0.07 -4.51
N SER A 350 24.51 -0.59 -5.50
CA SER A 350 25.96 -0.84 -5.51
C SER A 350 26.72 0.38 -6.05
N LEU A 351 27.90 0.66 -5.48
CA LEU A 351 28.89 1.60 -6.03
C LEU A 351 30.05 0.87 -6.73
N ASP A 352 30.01 -0.46 -6.76
CA ASP A 352 31.04 -1.30 -7.36
C ASP A 352 30.58 -1.85 -8.72
N ALA A 353 31.38 -1.59 -9.75
CA ALA A 353 31.19 -2.07 -11.12
C ALA A 353 31.93 -3.39 -11.40
N SER A 354 32.86 -3.80 -10.53
CA SER A 354 33.83 -4.87 -10.79
C SER A 354 33.18 -6.19 -11.16
N ALA A 355 32.13 -6.58 -10.44
CA ALA A 355 31.37 -7.80 -10.72
C ALA A 355 30.71 -7.78 -12.11
N VAL A 356 30.17 -6.62 -12.53
CA VAL A 356 29.53 -6.47 -13.84
C VAL A 356 30.57 -6.49 -14.96
N ILE A 357 31.70 -5.82 -14.76
CA ILE A 357 32.84 -5.81 -15.68
C ILE A 357 33.40 -7.23 -15.88
N ALA A 358 33.63 -7.96 -14.78
CA ALA A 358 34.10 -9.35 -14.83
C ALA A 358 33.14 -10.27 -15.59
N PHE A 359 31.82 -10.08 -15.40
CA PHE A 359 30.82 -10.82 -16.16
C PHE A 359 30.80 -10.45 -17.65
N VAL A 360 30.99 -9.17 -17.99
CA VAL A 360 31.13 -8.73 -19.40
C VAL A 360 32.33 -9.41 -20.05
N ASP A 361 33.49 -9.42 -19.39
CA ASP A 361 34.69 -10.09 -19.90
C ASP A 361 34.47 -11.60 -20.09
N LEU A 362 33.80 -12.24 -19.13
CA LEU A 362 33.41 -13.65 -19.22
C LEU A 362 32.48 -13.88 -20.42
N ALA A 363 31.43 -13.07 -20.57
CA ALA A 363 30.47 -13.14 -21.66
C ALA A 363 31.15 -12.99 -23.03
N ILE A 364 32.09 -12.05 -23.17
CA ILE A 364 32.91 -11.88 -24.38
C ILE A 364 33.72 -13.15 -24.65
N SER A 365 34.38 -13.71 -23.63
CA SER A 365 35.16 -14.95 -23.77
C SER A 365 34.32 -16.18 -24.15
N ARG A 366 33.01 -16.13 -23.89
CA ARG A 366 32.02 -17.16 -24.24
C ARG A 366 31.30 -16.89 -25.56
N GLY A 367 31.67 -15.81 -26.26
CA GLY A 367 31.20 -15.51 -27.61
C GLY A 367 29.96 -14.61 -27.68
N VAL A 368 29.56 -13.97 -26.59
CA VAL A 368 28.55 -12.90 -26.61
C VAL A 368 29.08 -11.74 -27.45
N LYS A 369 28.27 -11.29 -28.41
CA LYS A 369 28.69 -10.29 -29.40
C LYS A 369 28.14 -8.92 -29.10
N ARG A 370 26.97 -8.84 -28.47
CA ARG A 370 26.22 -7.59 -28.28
C ARG A 370 25.75 -7.40 -26.84
N PHE A 371 25.90 -6.18 -26.32
CA PHE A 371 25.45 -5.82 -24.99
C PHE A 371 24.49 -4.64 -25.03
N ALA A 372 23.36 -4.77 -24.33
CA ALA A 372 22.54 -3.63 -23.96
C ALA A 372 22.77 -3.29 -22.50
N LEU A 373 23.03 -2.02 -22.19
CA LEU A 373 23.23 -1.55 -20.82
C LEU A 373 22.14 -0.56 -20.45
N LEU A 374 21.45 -0.80 -19.33
CA LEU A 374 20.62 0.21 -18.70
C LEU A 374 21.49 1.17 -17.88
N SER A 375 21.47 2.45 -18.24
CA SER A 375 22.10 3.54 -17.48
C SER A 375 21.03 4.60 -17.13
N ALA A 376 21.41 5.87 -17.05
CA ALA A 376 20.51 7.00 -16.86
C ALA A 376 20.95 8.19 -17.74
N ALA A 377 20.00 9.07 -18.06
CA ALA A 377 20.17 10.20 -18.99
C ALA A 377 21.41 11.05 -18.71
N LEU A 378 21.74 11.28 -17.43
CA LEU A 378 22.80 12.20 -17.01
C LEU A 378 24.14 11.51 -16.71
N ILE A 379 24.27 10.21 -17.00
CA ILE A 379 25.43 9.40 -16.62
C ILE A 379 26.32 9.11 -17.84
N GLU A 380 27.45 9.80 -17.90
CA GLU A 380 28.47 9.65 -18.94
C GLU A 380 29.45 8.51 -18.68
N PRO A 381 30.06 7.91 -19.72
CA PRO A 381 31.08 6.87 -19.54
C PRO A 381 32.31 7.46 -18.85
N ASP A 382 32.77 6.78 -17.79
CA ASP A 382 33.98 7.13 -17.06
C ASP A 382 34.44 5.91 -16.25
N SER A 383 35.65 5.42 -16.53
CA SER A 383 36.24 4.25 -15.85
C SER A 383 36.54 4.50 -14.38
N LYS A 384 36.57 5.76 -13.93
CA LYS A 384 36.80 6.14 -12.53
C LYS A 384 35.51 6.54 -11.80
N SER A 385 34.37 6.49 -12.48
CA SER A 385 33.09 6.85 -11.88
C SER A 385 32.68 5.85 -10.81
N ARG A 386 32.12 6.35 -9.71
CA ARG A 386 31.51 5.53 -8.65
C ARG A 386 30.10 5.05 -9.01
N VAL A 387 29.55 5.51 -10.14
CA VAL A 387 28.26 5.02 -10.66
C VAL A 387 28.55 3.81 -11.53
N PRO A 388 28.11 2.58 -11.17
CA PRO A 388 28.53 1.38 -11.88
C PRO A 388 28.23 1.39 -13.37
N SER A 389 27.09 1.94 -13.80
CA SER A 389 26.74 2.02 -15.21
C SER A 389 27.71 2.87 -16.03
N ALA A 390 28.34 3.91 -15.45
CA ALA A 390 29.34 4.73 -16.13
C ALA A 390 30.64 3.94 -16.40
N ALA A 391 31.11 3.20 -15.40
CA ALA A 391 32.32 2.39 -15.51
C ALA A 391 32.10 1.20 -16.46
N VAL A 392 30.94 0.52 -16.37
CA VAL A 392 30.58 -0.56 -17.31
C VAL A 392 30.44 -0.02 -18.73
N HIS A 393 29.86 1.17 -18.92
CA HIS A 393 29.79 1.79 -20.24
C HIS A 393 31.19 2.07 -20.79
N GLN A 394 32.09 2.67 -20.02
CA GLN A 394 33.47 2.88 -20.46
C GLN A 394 34.16 1.56 -20.82
N HIS A 395 33.92 0.49 -20.06
CA HIS A 395 34.47 -0.83 -20.36
C HIS A 395 33.93 -1.42 -21.67
N LEU A 396 32.65 -1.23 -21.97
CA LEU A 396 32.08 -1.63 -23.28
C LEU A 396 32.73 -0.86 -24.44
N LEU A 397 33.06 0.42 -24.25
CA LEU A 397 33.81 1.21 -25.25
C LEU A 397 35.23 0.67 -25.45
N ASP A 398 35.93 0.38 -24.35
CA ASP A 398 37.33 -0.07 -24.37
C ASP A 398 37.50 -1.46 -25.00
N THR A 399 36.51 -2.34 -24.85
CA THR A 399 36.50 -3.70 -25.44
C THR A 399 36.14 -3.72 -26.93
N GLY A 400 35.46 -2.69 -27.44
CA GLY A 400 35.05 -2.59 -28.84
C GLY A 400 33.95 -3.59 -29.25
N VAL A 401 33.21 -4.15 -28.29
CA VAL A 401 32.04 -5.01 -28.56
C VAL A 401 30.89 -4.21 -29.14
N ASP A 402 29.95 -4.90 -29.81
CA ASP A 402 28.71 -4.24 -30.21
C ASP A 402 27.93 -3.86 -28.95
N TYR A 403 27.49 -2.61 -28.84
CA TYR A 403 26.74 -2.14 -27.69
C TYR A 403 25.58 -1.22 -28.03
N VAL A 404 24.63 -1.15 -27.11
CA VAL A 404 23.63 -0.08 -27.01
C VAL A 404 23.47 0.30 -25.54
N VAL A 405 23.64 1.58 -25.20
CA VAL A 405 23.37 2.05 -23.84
C VAL A 405 22.05 2.80 -23.85
N VAL A 406 21.03 2.25 -23.19
CA VAL A 406 19.75 2.94 -23.00
C VAL A 406 19.85 3.83 -21.77
N ARG A 407 19.58 5.11 -21.97
CA ARG A 407 19.72 6.19 -21.00
C ARG A 407 18.36 6.82 -20.73
N PRO A 408 17.50 6.17 -19.94
CA PRO A 408 16.21 6.73 -19.57
C PRO A 408 16.36 7.96 -18.69
N THR A 409 15.36 8.84 -18.82
CA THR A 409 15.02 9.84 -17.81
C THR A 409 14.30 9.15 -16.63
N TRP A 410 13.52 9.89 -15.83
CA TRP A 410 12.89 9.34 -14.64
C TRP A 410 11.69 8.44 -14.92
N PHE A 411 11.53 7.41 -14.09
CA PHE A 411 10.54 6.36 -14.33
C PHE A 411 9.17 6.78 -13.80
N ILE A 412 8.13 6.64 -14.62
CA ILE A 412 6.73 6.87 -14.21
C ILE A 412 6.35 5.98 -13.00
N GLN A 413 6.90 4.77 -12.93
CA GLN A 413 6.65 3.80 -11.85
C GLN A 413 7.09 4.31 -10.46
N ASN A 414 7.89 5.37 -10.38
CA ASN A 414 8.27 5.97 -9.11
C ASN A 414 7.06 6.52 -8.33
N PHE A 415 5.96 6.87 -9.01
CA PHE A 415 4.72 7.28 -8.36
C PHE A 415 4.00 6.14 -7.61
N GLU A 416 4.24 4.89 -7.99
CA GLU A 416 3.78 3.72 -7.22
C GLU A 416 4.76 3.31 -6.14
N ALA A 417 6.05 3.26 -6.48
CA ALA A 417 7.08 2.69 -5.61
C ALA A 417 7.57 3.70 -4.56
N ASN A 418 8.11 4.82 -5.02
CA ASN A 418 8.80 5.78 -4.16
C ASN A 418 7.83 6.74 -3.47
N PHE A 419 6.83 7.23 -4.22
CA PHE A 419 5.82 8.17 -3.71
C PHE A 419 4.55 7.48 -3.23
N GLY A 420 4.33 6.20 -3.54
CA GLY A 420 3.04 5.56 -3.33
C GLY A 420 2.56 5.61 -1.88
N VAL A 421 3.46 5.40 -0.91
CA VAL A 421 3.12 5.51 0.52
C VAL A 421 2.76 6.96 0.88
N SER A 422 3.56 7.94 0.48
CA SER A 422 3.29 9.36 0.78
C SER A 422 2.01 9.87 0.11
N ILE A 423 1.73 9.43 -1.12
CA ILE A 423 0.49 9.76 -1.82
C ILE A 423 -0.70 9.18 -1.06
N ARG A 424 -0.63 7.90 -0.64
CA ARG A 424 -1.72 7.23 0.10
C ARG A 424 -1.95 7.84 1.48
N GLU A 425 -0.90 7.93 2.28
CA GLU A 425 -0.97 8.25 3.72
C GLU A 425 -0.92 9.75 4.02
N HIS A 426 -0.35 10.56 3.13
CA HIS A 426 -0.05 11.97 3.40
C HIS A 426 -0.52 12.94 2.30
N ASP A 427 -1.18 12.45 1.26
CA ASP A 427 -1.63 13.29 0.14
C ASP A 427 -0.48 14.13 -0.47
N GLN A 428 0.73 13.57 -0.47
CA GLN A 428 1.95 14.32 -0.76
C GLN A 428 2.90 13.59 -1.68
N ILE A 429 3.51 14.36 -2.58
CA ILE A 429 4.76 14.02 -3.26
C ILE A 429 5.85 15.02 -2.81
N PHE A 430 7.11 14.64 -2.85
CA PHE A 430 8.21 15.49 -2.40
C PHE A 430 9.48 15.25 -3.22
N SER A 431 10.28 16.29 -3.41
CA SER A 431 11.53 16.25 -4.17
C SER A 431 12.27 17.59 -4.03
N ALA A 432 13.60 17.58 -4.14
CA ALA A 432 14.45 18.76 -4.18
C ALA A 432 14.56 19.37 -5.58
N ALA A 433 13.89 18.80 -6.60
CA ALA A 433 13.95 19.27 -7.98
C ALA A 433 13.24 20.61 -8.23
N GLN A 434 12.61 21.19 -7.21
CA GLN A 434 11.83 22.42 -7.29
C GLN A 434 10.86 22.39 -8.49
N ASP A 435 10.93 23.40 -9.36
CA ASP A 435 10.10 23.51 -10.56
C ASP A 435 10.75 22.84 -11.79
N GLY A 436 11.83 22.08 -11.58
CA GLY A 436 12.48 21.27 -12.60
C GLY A 436 11.48 20.33 -13.29
N ARG A 437 11.59 20.23 -14.61
CA ARG A 437 10.65 19.46 -15.43
C ARG A 437 11.28 18.17 -15.94
N ILE A 438 10.49 17.12 -15.93
CA ILE A 438 10.93 15.75 -16.17
C ILE A 438 10.06 15.14 -17.28
N PRO A 439 10.67 14.54 -18.32
CA PRO A 439 9.95 13.77 -19.31
C PRO A 439 9.82 12.32 -18.83
N TRP A 440 8.84 12.04 -17.98
CA TRP A 440 8.69 10.75 -17.30
C TRP A 440 8.52 9.60 -18.29
N VAL A 441 9.35 8.57 -18.18
CA VAL A 441 9.38 7.42 -19.11
C VAL A 441 8.83 6.16 -18.44
N SER A 442 8.09 5.32 -19.17
CA SER A 442 7.61 4.04 -18.64
C SER A 442 8.67 2.95 -18.78
N THR A 443 8.61 1.92 -17.93
CA THR A 443 9.47 0.73 -18.10
C THR A 443 9.26 0.01 -19.42
N ASP A 444 8.08 0.13 -20.03
CA ASP A 444 7.75 -0.48 -21.32
C ASP A 444 8.39 0.30 -22.49
N ASP A 445 8.46 1.62 -22.40
CA ASP A 445 9.17 2.46 -23.37
C ASP A 445 10.68 2.19 -23.34
N ILE A 446 11.25 2.01 -22.14
CA ILE A 446 12.65 1.61 -21.97
C ILE A 446 12.89 0.24 -22.60
N ALA A 447 12.01 -0.72 -22.35
CA ALA A 447 12.09 -2.05 -22.93
C ALA A 447 11.99 -2.01 -24.46
N GLN A 448 11.11 -1.16 -25.02
CA GLN A 448 10.97 -0.98 -26.46
C GLN A 448 12.24 -0.39 -27.10
N ALA A 449 12.81 0.67 -26.51
CA ALA A 449 14.07 1.24 -26.99
C ALA A 449 15.22 0.22 -26.94
N THR A 450 15.26 -0.58 -25.86
CA THR A 450 16.26 -1.65 -25.70
C THR A 450 16.06 -2.74 -26.74
N PHE A 451 14.82 -3.14 -26.99
CA PHE A 451 14.44 -4.13 -28.00
C PHE A 451 14.88 -3.70 -29.40
N GLU A 452 14.64 -2.45 -29.78
CA GLU A 452 15.07 -1.89 -31.08
C GLU A 452 16.60 -1.89 -31.22
N GLY A 453 17.32 -1.51 -30.15
CA GLY A 453 18.78 -1.55 -30.13
C GLY A 453 19.35 -2.97 -30.27
N LEU A 454 18.80 -3.94 -29.54
CA LEU A 454 19.26 -5.33 -29.57
C LEU A 454 18.92 -6.04 -30.89
N THR A 455 17.76 -5.75 -31.48
CA THR A 455 17.28 -6.43 -32.69
C THR A 455 17.69 -5.79 -34.00
N ALA A 456 18.34 -4.61 -33.97
CA ALA A 456 18.87 -3.96 -35.16
C ALA A 456 19.84 -4.87 -35.94
N GLU A 457 19.75 -4.83 -37.28
CA GLU A 457 20.59 -5.63 -38.19
C GLU A 457 22.09 -5.41 -37.93
N LYS A 458 22.46 -4.14 -37.70
CA LYS A 458 23.77 -3.73 -37.20
C LYS A 458 23.59 -3.05 -35.86
N SER A 459 24.48 -3.33 -34.92
CA SER A 459 24.44 -2.66 -33.63
C SER A 459 24.56 -1.14 -33.84
N PRO A 460 23.75 -0.34 -33.14
CA PRO A 460 23.80 1.10 -33.30
C PRO A 460 25.10 1.68 -32.71
N ASN A 461 25.76 0.97 -31.79
CA ASN A 461 27.05 1.34 -31.17
C ASN A 461 27.05 2.78 -30.66
N LYS A 462 25.97 3.12 -29.93
CA LYS A 462 25.69 4.46 -29.43
C LYS A 462 24.78 4.44 -28.21
N ASP A 463 24.70 5.59 -27.56
CA ASP A 463 23.69 5.87 -26.54
C ASP A 463 22.34 6.19 -27.15
N ILE A 464 21.29 5.68 -26.52
CA ILE A 464 19.89 6.01 -26.82
C ILE A 464 19.27 6.64 -25.57
N PHE A 465 19.03 7.94 -25.61
CA PHE A 465 18.27 8.67 -24.59
C PHE A 465 16.79 8.32 -24.72
N VAL A 466 16.20 7.78 -23.65
CA VAL A 466 14.80 7.35 -23.65
C VAL A 466 14.01 8.34 -22.79
N VAL A 467 13.17 9.15 -23.44
CA VAL A 467 12.38 10.21 -22.80
C VAL A 467 10.90 9.86 -22.87
N GLY A 468 10.11 10.30 -21.88
CA GLY A 468 8.66 10.33 -22.00
C GLY A 468 8.17 11.27 -23.11
N PRO A 469 6.90 11.14 -23.55
CA PRO A 469 6.33 11.99 -24.60
C PRO A 469 6.11 13.45 -24.17
N GLU A 470 6.04 13.70 -22.87
CA GLU A 470 5.61 14.98 -22.31
C GLU A 470 6.51 15.41 -21.15
N LEU A 471 6.65 16.73 -20.96
CA LEU A 471 7.52 17.33 -19.97
C LEU A 471 6.72 17.96 -18.82
N HIS A 472 6.83 17.41 -17.61
CA HIS A 472 6.02 17.82 -16.45
C HIS A 472 6.87 18.11 -15.22
N SER A 473 6.51 19.12 -14.43
CA SER A 473 7.06 19.31 -13.09
C SER A 473 6.41 18.35 -12.08
N TYR A 474 6.98 18.22 -10.88
CA TYR A 474 6.28 17.53 -9.78
C TYR A 474 4.96 18.24 -9.42
N GLU A 475 4.90 19.57 -9.49
CA GLU A 475 3.65 20.31 -9.28
C GLU A 475 2.56 19.91 -10.28
N ASP A 476 2.92 19.73 -11.56
CA ASP A 476 2.00 19.26 -12.60
C ASP A 476 1.55 17.83 -12.32
N ALA A 477 2.48 16.94 -11.93
CA ALA A 477 2.17 15.58 -11.52
C ALA A 477 1.20 15.54 -10.32
N ALA A 478 1.39 16.40 -9.32
CA ALA A 478 0.49 16.53 -8.17
C ALA A 478 -0.91 16.99 -8.60
N LYS A 479 -1.01 17.95 -9.53
CA LYS A 479 -2.29 18.40 -10.10
C LYS A 479 -2.99 17.30 -10.90
N MET A 480 -2.25 16.56 -11.72
CA MET A 480 -2.77 15.42 -12.48
C MET A 480 -3.27 14.33 -11.53
N LEU A 481 -2.47 13.92 -10.55
CA LEU A 481 -2.90 12.99 -9.50
C LEU A 481 -4.10 13.52 -8.73
N SER A 482 -4.17 14.82 -8.48
CA SER A 482 -5.33 15.41 -7.78
C SER A 482 -6.61 15.27 -8.60
N SER A 483 -6.53 15.57 -9.89
CA SER A 483 -7.63 15.43 -10.84
C SER A 483 -8.05 13.97 -10.98
N VAL A 484 -7.08 13.08 -11.18
CA VAL A 484 -7.29 11.65 -11.32
C VAL A 484 -7.89 11.07 -10.04
N LEU A 485 -7.28 11.27 -8.88
CA LEU A 485 -7.74 10.66 -7.63
C LEU A 485 -9.01 11.33 -7.06
N GLY A 486 -9.30 12.57 -7.45
CA GLY A 486 -10.41 13.35 -6.88
C GLY A 486 -10.15 13.84 -5.44
N ARG A 487 -8.88 13.95 -5.03
CA ARG A 487 -8.44 14.52 -3.75
C ARG A 487 -7.16 15.33 -3.96
N THR A 488 -6.92 16.38 -3.17
CA THR A 488 -5.72 17.23 -3.35
C THR A 488 -4.47 16.46 -2.97
N ILE A 489 -3.60 16.21 -3.94
CA ILE A 489 -2.21 15.82 -3.74
C ILE A 489 -1.35 17.08 -3.82
N THR A 490 -0.46 17.26 -2.84
CA THR A 490 0.40 18.44 -2.73
C THR A 490 1.85 18.09 -3.05
N TYR A 491 2.55 18.99 -3.74
CA TYR A 491 3.99 18.88 -3.95
C TYR A 491 4.76 19.66 -2.88
N LYS A 492 5.52 18.94 -2.06
CA LYS A 492 6.40 19.51 -1.05
C LYS A 492 7.83 19.62 -1.59
N ARG A 493 8.28 20.85 -1.77
CA ARG A 493 9.65 21.17 -2.20
C ARG A 493 10.62 20.96 -1.04
N TYR A 494 11.59 20.08 -1.23
CA TYR A 494 12.67 19.84 -0.27
C TYR A 494 13.91 20.65 -0.64
N THR A 495 14.78 20.94 0.33
CA THR A 495 16.18 21.23 0.00
C THR A 495 16.92 19.92 -0.30
N VAL A 496 18.09 20.01 -0.93
CA VAL A 496 18.97 18.84 -1.16
C VAL A 496 19.30 18.15 0.17
N GLU A 497 19.56 18.93 1.21
CA GLU A 497 19.86 18.43 2.55
C GLU A 497 18.66 17.74 3.19
N GLU A 498 17.45 18.28 3.02
CA GLU A 498 16.22 17.65 3.51
C GLU A 498 15.95 16.31 2.82
N GLN A 499 16.18 16.23 1.52
CA GLN A 499 15.99 14.98 0.76
C GLN A 499 17.08 13.95 1.06
N ALA A 500 18.34 14.36 1.18
CA ALA A 500 19.41 13.48 1.64
C ALA A 500 19.11 12.97 3.06
N GLY A 501 18.66 13.85 3.97
CA GLY A 501 18.22 13.49 5.31
C GLY A 501 17.09 12.46 5.31
N PHE A 502 16.14 12.58 4.39
CA PHE A 502 15.07 11.60 4.19
C PHE A 502 15.62 10.23 3.75
N TYR A 503 16.52 10.17 2.76
CA TYR A 503 17.13 8.90 2.36
C TYR A 503 17.95 8.25 3.48
N ILE A 504 18.68 9.05 4.27
CA ILE A 504 19.42 8.56 5.44
C ILE A 504 18.48 7.93 6.47
N GLN A 505 17.33 8.55 6.72
CA GLN A 505 16.31 7.99 7.61
C GLN A 505 15.75 6.65 7.10
N LEU A 506 15.73 6.44 5.78
CA LEU A 506 15.36 5.17 5.16
C LEU A 506 16.51 4.15 5.13
N GLY A 507 17.66 4.46 5.75
CA GLY A 507 18.81 3.57 5.86
C GLY A 507 19.85 3.72 4.76
N ALA A 508 19.75 4.75 3.90
CA ALA A 508 20.79 5.02 2.90
C ALA A 508 22.07 5.57 3.57
N PRO A 509 23.27 5.12 3.14
CA PRO A 509 24.53 5.72 3.59
C PRO A 509 24.56 7.23 3.29
N PRO A 510 25.10 8.10 4.18
CA PRO A 510 25.05 9.55 4.00
C PRO A 510 25.63 10.06 2.68
N GLU A 511 26.77 9.51 2.25
CA GLU A 511 27.38 9.87 0.96
C GLU A 511 26.48 9.52 -0.23
N PHE A 512 25.83 8.35 -0.18
CA PHE A 512 24.91 7.90 -1.22
C PHE A 512 23.62 8.73 -1.23
N ALA A 513 23.07 9.05 -0.06
CA ALA A 513 21.91 9.91 0.10
C ALA A 513 22.14 11.32 -0.45
N ASN A 514 23.30 11.92 -0.14
CA ASN A 514 23.70 13.21 -0.70
C ASN A 514 23.85 13.14 -2.22
N MET A 515 24.49 12.08 -2.74
CA MET A 515 24.63 11.88 -4.18
C MET A 515 23.26 11.81 -4.88
N LEU A 516 22.30 11.06 -4.33
CA LEU A 516 20.94 10.96 -4.89
C LEU A 516 20.19 12.30 -4.84
N ALA A 517 20.31 13.04 -3.74
CA ALA A 517 19.65 14.34 -3.61
C ALA A 517 20.25 15.41 -4.55
N GLU A 518 21.55 15.35 -4.82
CA GLU A 518 22.22 16.24 -5.79
C GLU A 518 21.77 15.99 -7.25
N VAL A 519 21.21 14.81 -7.57
CA VAL A 519 20.59 14.57 -8.88
C VAL A 519 19.39 15.47 -9.06
N ASP A 520 18.53 15.60 -8.04
CA ASP A 520 17.34 16.46 -8.09
C ASP A 520 17.72 17.93 -8.32
N LYS A 521 18.87 18.39 -7.79
CA LYS A 521 19.39 19.73 -8.08
C LYS A 521 19.78 19.94 -9.55
N LYS A 522 20.24 18.90 -10.24
CA LYS A 522 20.47 18.98 -11.70
C LYS A 522 19.15 19.07 -12.46
N VAL A 523 18.13 18.35 -12.00
CA VAL A 523 16.78 18.42 -12.56
C VAL A 523 16.20 19.82 -12.39
N GLU A 524 16.36 20.43 -11.21
CA GLU A 524 16.01 21.85 -10.95
C GLU A 524 16.68 22.78 -11.98
N GLN A 525 17.94 22.52 -12.32
CA GLN A 525 18.72 23.28 -13.32
C GLN A 525 18.34 22.94 -14.78
N GLY A 526 17.32 22.12 -15.00
CA GLY A 526 16.79 21.81 -16.34
C GLY A 526 17.55 20.70 -17.08
N SER A 527 18.31 19.86 -16.38
CA SER A 527 19.11 18.80 -17.04
C SER A 527 18.25 17.81 -17.84
N GLU A 528 17.09 17.41 -17.32
CA GLU A 528 16.17 16.47 -17.98
C GLU A 528 15.40 17.15 -19.13
N GLU A 529 15.03 18.41 -18.95
CA GLU A 529 14.42 19.24 -20.00
C GLU A 529 15.39 19.46 -21.18
N ALA A 530 16.69 19.61 -20.91
CA ALA A 530 17.71 19.70 -21.95
C ALA A 530 17.80 18.40 -22.78
N VAL A 531 17.75 17.23 -22.13
CA VAL A 531 17.72 15.92 -22.82
C VAL A 531 16.45 15.79 -23.69
N PHE A 532 15.30 16.21 -23.18
CA PHE A 532 14.04 16.23 -23.93
C PHE A 532 14.15 17.12 -25.19
N ASN A 533 14.70 18.32 -25.04
CA ASN A 533 14.79 19.34 -26.10
C ASN A 533 15.96 19.15 -27.07
N ASP A 534 16.87 18.20 -26.84
CA ASP A 534 18.03 17.98 -27.71
C ASP A 534 17.60 17.49 -29.12
N SER A 535 17.60 18.40 -30.08
CA SER A 535 17.31 18.12 -31.49
C SER A 535 18.45 17.43 -32.22
N THR A 536 19.69 17.57 -31.73
CA THR A 536 20.88 16.94 -32.32
C THR A 536 20.85 15.45 -32.03
N ALA A 537 20.60 15.05 -30.78
CA ALA A 537 20.40 13.65 -30.42
C ALA A 537 19.24 13.02 -31.21
N ALA A 538 18.18 13.77 -31.49
CA ALA A 538 17.09 13.30 -32.36
C ALA A 538 17.55 13.06 -33.80
N ALA A 539 18.26 14.02 -34.40
CA ALA A 539 18.76 13.93 -35.78
C ALA A 539 19.77 12.79 -35.97
N GLU A 540 20.57 12.47 -34.94
CA GLU A 540 21.51 11.34 -34.91
C GLU A 540 20.83 9.99 -34.60
N GLY A 541 19.51 9.99 -34.41
CA GLY A 541 18.74 8.81 -33.99
C GLY A 541 19.15 8.27 -32.62
N ARG A 542 19.69 9.12 -31.75
CA ARG A 542 20.09 8.83 -30.37
C ARG A 542 19.01 9.17 -29.34
N LYS A 543 17.82 9.60 -29.78
CA LYS A 543 16.68 9.87 -28.91
C LYS A 543 15.49 8.98 -29.26
N PHE A 544 14.97 8.26 -28.27
CA PHE A 544 13.73 7.50 -28.33
C PHE A 544 12.67 8.22 -27.50
N VAL A 545 11.54 8.55 -28.11
CA VAL A 545 10.41 9.17 -27.42
C VAL A 545 9.38 8.08 -27.14
N GLY A 546 9.16 7.81 -25.85
CA GLY A 546 8.17 6.87 -25.35
C GLY A 546 6.75 7.28 -25.69
N LYS A 547 5.83 6.33 -25.62
CA LYS A 547 4.41 6.56 -25.96
C LYS A 547 3.54 6.77 -24.74
N HIS A 548 3.97 6.31 -23.57
CA HIS A 548 3.14 6.29 -22.37
C HIS A 548 3.21 7.62 -21.65
N THR A 549 2.06 8.25 -21.42
CA THR A 549 1.99 9.53 -20.71
C THR A 549 1.85 9.33 -19.20
N LEU A 550 2.22 10.37 -18.45
CA LEU A 550 2.06 10.37 -16.99
C LEU A 550 0.57 10.34 -16.58
N LEU A 551 -0.29 11.01 -17.35
CA LEU A 551 -1.72 11.07 -17.07
C LEU A 551 -2.41 9.71 -17.29
N GLU A 552 -2.14 9.05 -18.42
CA GLU A 552 -2.65 7.70 -18.70
C GLU A 552 -2.24 6.74 -17.59
N PHE A 553 -0.96 6.77 -17.18
CA PHE A 553 -0.49 5.95 -16.08
C PHE A 553 -1.25 6.20 -14.78
N PHE A 554 -1.50 7.46 -14.42
CA PHE A 554 -2.31 7.77 -13.24
C PHE A 554 -3.75 7.28 -13.38
N GLN A 555 -4.36 7.43 -14.56
CA GLN A 555 -5.73 6.98 -14.84
C GLN A 555 -5.85 5.46 -14.75
N GLU A 556 -4.93 4.71 -15.35
CA GLU A 556 -4.87 3.25 -15.29
C GLU A 556 -4.65 2.73 -13.86
N ASN A 557 -4.02 3.54 -13.01
CA ASN A 557 -3.74 3.23 -11.62
C ASN A 557 -4.67 3.93 -10.62
N LYS A 558 -5.75 4.58 -11.09
CA LYS A 558 -6.79 5.25 -10.27
C LYS A 558 -7.69 4.23 -9.58
N ARG A 559 -7.23 3.62 -8.50
CA ARG A 559 -8.07 2.75 -7.66
C ARG A 559 -8.60 3.54 -6.45
N GLY A 560 -9.90 3.88 -6.41
CA GLY A 560 -10.62 4.07 -5.13
C GLY A 560 -11.50 5.30 -4.83
N THR A 561 -12.07 6.06 -5.78
CA THR A 561 -13.05 7.13 -5.45
C THR A 561 -14.43 6.95 -6.11
N GLY A 562 -15.51 7.30 -5.40
CA GLY A 562 -16.90 6.83 -5.60
C GLY A 562 -17.53 7.01 -6.99
N ARG A 563 -17.45 5.97 -7.81
CA ARG A 563 -17.86 5.93 -9.24
C ARG A 563 -19.35 6.30 -9.46
N THR A 564 -20.29 5.79 -8.66
CA THR A 564 -21.74 6.05 -8.85
C THR A 564 -22.20 7.42 -8.35
N GLY A 565 -21.63 7.90 -7.24
CA GLY A 565 -22.00 9.20 -6.66
C GLY A 565 -21.60 10.38 -7.55
N PHE A 566 -20.44 10.28 -8.21
CA PHE A 566 -19.98 11.34 -9.12
C PHE A 566 -20.79 11.36 -10.43
N ALA A 567 -21.05 10.21 -11.05
CA ALA A 567 -21.91 10.12 -12.23
C ALA A 567 -23.32 10.69 -11.97
N LEU A 568 -23.88 10.39 -10.79
CA LEU A 568 -25.16 10.98 -10.37
C LEU A 568 -25.08 12.50 -10.23
N ALA A 569 -24.00 13.03 -9.64
CA ALA A 569 -23.82 14.47 -9.51
C ALA A 569 -23.79 15.18 -10.87
N GLN A 570 -23.16 14.56 -11.88
CA GLN A 570 -23.18 15.07 -13.26
C GLN A 570 -24.59 15.10 -13.86
N LEU A 571 -25.38 14.02 -13.69
CA LEU A 571 -26.77 13.98 -14.17
C LEU A 571 -27.64 15.06 -13.51
N LEU A 572 -27.52 15.22 -12.19
CA LEU A 572 -28.24 16.25 -11.44
C LEU A 572 -27.85 17.65 -11.91
N HIS A 573 -26.55 17.92 -12.05
CA HIS A 573 -26.07 19.21 -12.53
C HIS A 573 -26.55 19.53 -13.95
N ASN A 574 -26.47 18.57 -14.87
CA ASN A 574 -26.93 18.73 -16.26
C ASN A 574 -28.45 18.98 -16.35
N ALA A 575 -29.22 18.44 -15.41
CA ALA A 575 -30.65 18.68 -15.27
C ALA A 575 -30.97 19.97 -14.48
N ASN A 576 -29.97 20.79 -14.14
CA ASN A 576 -30.08 22.01 -13.34
C ASN A 576 -30.61 21.80 -11.92
N HIS A 577 -30.39 20.61 -11.34
CA HIS A 577 -30.59 20.39 -9.92
C HIS A 577 -29.33 20.83 -9.14
N PRO A 578 -29.48 21.66 -8.09
CA PRO A 578 -28.38 21.96 -7.19
C PRO A 578 -27.87 20.67 -6.54
N VAL A 579 -26.55 20.48 -6.58
CA VAL A 579 -25.92 19.29 -6.00
C VAL A 579 -24.75 19.70 -5.10
N VAL A 580 -24.65 19.01 -3.98
CA VAL A 580 -23.52 19.11 -3.04
C VAL A 580 -22.96 17.70 -2.86
N ILE A 581 -21.66 17.55 -3.07
CA ILE A 581 -20.97 16.27 -2.95
C ILE A 581 -20.38 16.14 -1.54
N ALA A 582 -20.83 15.13 -0.81
CA ALA A 582 -20.28 14.78 0.49
C ALA A 582 -18.97 13.98 0.30
N THR A 583 -17.84 14.53 0.75
CA THR A 583 -16.53 13.85 0.67
C THR A 583 -15.78 13.97 1.99
N ARG A 584 -14.90 13.00 2.30
CA ARG A 584 -14.08 13.02 3.54
C ARG A 584 -13.23 14.28 3.69
N THR A 585 -12.87 14.91 2.57
CA THR A 585 -12.01 16.10 2.51
C THR A 585 -12.80 17.40 2.37
N GLY A 586 -14.11 17.34 2.10
CA GLY A 586 -14.93 18.51 1.79
C GLY A 586 -14.55 19.20 0.48
N LYS A 587 -13.92 18.48 -0.45
CA LYS A 587 -13.51 18.98 -1.77
C LYS A 587 -14.18 18.17 -2.88
N ALA A 588 -14.52 18.84 -3.98
CA ALA A 588 -14.96 18.24 -5.24
C ALA A 588 -14.42 19.06 -6.43
N PRO A 589 -14.36 18.48 -7.64
CA PRO A 589 -14.03 19.23 -8.85
C PRO A 589 -15.06 20.33 -9.13
N GLU A 590 -14.62 21.45 -9.69
CA GLU A 590 -15.54 22.44 -10.27
C GLU A 590 -16.40 21.79 -11.37
N PRO A 591 -17.69 22.17 -11.51
CA PRO A 591 -18.41 23.24 -10.80
C PRO A 591 -19.11 22.76 -9.50
N PHE A 592 -18.75 21.58 -8.98
CA PHE A 592 -19.48 20.95 -7.88
C PHE A 592 -19.06 21.53 -6.53
N LYS A 593 -20.05 21.90 -5.72
CA LYS A 593 -19.83 22.20 -4.30
C LYS A 593 -19.59 20.90 -3.54
N ALA A 594 -18.74 20.96 -2.50
CA ALA A 594 -18.52 19.84 -1.60
C ALA A 594 -18.67 20.22 -0.14
N VAL A 595 -19.07 19.25 0.66
CA VAL A 595 -19.12 19.34 2.13
C VAL A 595 -18.29 18.21 2.73
N LYS A 596 -17.61 18.51 3.84
CA LYS A 596 -16.87 17.50 4.58
C LYS A 596 -17.86 16.53 5.21
N PHE A 597 -17.68 15.23 4.94
CA PHE A 597 -18.53 14.18 5.48
C PHE A 597 -17.71 12.90 5.70
N ASP A 598 -17.75 12.39 6.93
CA ASP A 598 -17.20 11.11 7.31
C ASP A 598 -18.26 10.32 8.07
N TRP A 599 -18.56 9.11 7.63
CA TRP A 599 -19.52 8.22 8.31
C TRP A 599 -19.19 8.03 9.79
N PHE A 600 -17.91 8.08 10.17
CA PHE A 600 -17.45 7.83 11.54
C PHE A 600 -17.22 9.10 12.37
N ASP A 601 -17.32 10.29 11.77
CA ASP A 601 -17.24 11.56 12.50
C ASP A 601 -18.61 12.27 12.49
N LYS A 602 -19.38 12.08 13.57
CA LYS A 602 -20.72 12.67 13.73
C LYS A 602 -20.72 14.20 13.65
N THR A 603 -19.60 14.86 13.96
CA THR A 603 -19.51 16.32 13.88
C THR A 603 -19.60 16.83 12.43
N THR A 604 -19.23 15.98 11.47
CA THR A 604 -19.34 16.30 10.04
C THR A 604 -20.77 16.14 9.51
N HIS A 605 -21.61 15.32 10.15
CA HIS A 605 -22.95 15.00 9.66
C HIS A 605 -23.87 16.22 9.70
N GLU A 606 -23.87 16.96 10.80
CA GLU A 606 -24.70 18.16 10.95
C GLU A 606 -24.25 19.27 10.01
N THR A 607 -22.94 19.42 9.80
CA THR A 607 -22.36 20.39 8.86
C THR A 607 -22.78 20.08 7.42
N ALA A 608 -22.76 18.81 7.02
CA ALA A 608 -23.18 18.35 5.70
C ALA A 608 -24.68 18.58 5.42
N LEU A 609 -25.48 18.74 6.48
CA LEU A 609 -26.93 18.99 6.44
C LEU A 609 -27.29 20.44 6.81
N SER A 610 -26.31 21.34 6.84
CA SER A 610 -26.51 22.73 7.26
C SER A 610 -27.49 23.49 6.34
N ALA A 611 -28.06 24.59 6.86
CA ALA A 611 -28.96 25.45 6.10
C ALA A 611 -28.32 26.03 4.82
N GLU A 612 -27.00 26.19 4.80
CA GLU A 612 -26.24 26.60 3.61
C GLU A 612 -26.23 25.52 2.52
N ALA A 613 -26.28 24.25 2.89
CA ALA A 613 -26.38 23.13 1.96
C ALA A 613 -27.82 22.90 1.48
N ASN A 614 -28.83 23.30 2.28
CA ASN A 614 -30.28 23.21 1.98
C ASN A 614 -30.68 21.87 1.34
N VAL A 615 -30.28 20.77 1.98
CA VAL A 615 -30.44 19.41 1.44
C VAL A 615 -31.85 18.89 1.73
N ASP A 616 -32.63 18.59 0.69
CA ASP A 616 -33.95 17.94 0.82
C ASP A 616 -33.94 16.46 0.42
N ARG A 617 -32.89 15.99 -0.28
CA ARG A 617 -32.75 14.60 -0.76
C ARG A 617 -31.31 14.10 -0.62
N VAL A 618 -31.14 12.83 -0.28
CA VAL A 618 -29.81 12.23 -0.06
C VAL A 618 -29.67 10.92 -0.83
N TYR A 619 -28.55 10.76 -1.53
CA TYR A 619 -28.09 9.47 -2.06
C TYR A 619 -27.08 8.85 -1.10
N ILE A 620 -27.39 7.65 -0.59
CA ILE A 620 -26.58 6.95 0.41
C ILE A 620 -25.75 5.87 -0.27
N VAL A 621 -24.43 6.06 -0.26
CA VAL A 621 -23.45 4.98 -0.45
C VAL A 621 -22.96 4.58 0.93
N LYS A 622 -23.39 3.41 1.39
CA LYS A 622 -23.05 2.92 2.74
C LYS A 622 -21.53 2.68 2.90
N PRO A 623 -20.97 2.86 4.10
CA PRO A 623 -19.58 2.56 4.41
C PRO A 623 -19.25 1.06 4.25
N PRO A 624 -17.97 0.65 4.34
CA PRO A 624 -17.55 -0.74 4.16
C PRO A 624 -18.33 -1.75 5.02
N ILE A 625 -18.38 -3.01 4.57
CA ILE A 625 -19.28 -4.06 5.07
C ILE A 625 -19.22 -4.32 6.58
N ASN A 626 -18.10 -4.02 7.24
CA ASN A 626 -17.94 -4.22 8.70
C ASN A 626 -18.48 -3.06 9.55
N THR A 627 -19.20 -2.12 8.94
CA THR A 627 -19.77 -0.97 9.65
C THR A 627 -21.13 -1.30 10.22
N ASP A 628 -21.32 -1.01 11.50
CA ASP A 628 -22.62 -1.13 12.16
C ASP A 628 -23.68 -0.27 11.44
N ALA A 629 -24.86 -0.85 11.19
CA ALA A 629 -25.96 -0.16 10.51
C ALA A 629 -26.39 1.12 11.23
N SER A 630 -26.21 1.18 12.56
CA SER A 630 -26.53 2.32 13.41
C SER A 630 -25.81 3.60 12.99
N VAL A 631 -24.64 3.50 12.36
CA VAL A 631 -23.90 4.66 11.83
C VAL A 631 -24.71 5.36 10.74
N VAL A 632 -25.32 4.60 9.84
CA VAL A 632 -26.12 5.14 8.74
C VAL A 632 -27.53 5.50 9.19
N THR A 633 -28.17 4.67 10.03
CA THR A 633 -29.53 4.98 10.50
C THR A 633 -29.56 6.23 11.39
N SER A 634 -28.54 6.44 12.24
CA SER A 634 -28.43 7.68 13.04
C SER A 634 -28.28 8.92 12.15
N PHE A 635 -27.53 8.80 11.05
CA PHE A 635 -27.41 9.89 10.08
C PHE A 635 -28.75 10.16 9.37
N VAL A 636 -29.50 9.12 9.00
CA VAL A 636 -30.84 9.25 8.40
C VAL A 636 -31.78 9.99 9.36
N ASP A 637 -31.79 9.60 10.64
CA ASP A 637 -32.63 10.24 11.66
C ASP A 637 -32.27 11.73 11.85
N LEU A 638 -30.97 12.04 11.87
CA LEU A 638 -30.47 13.42 11.90
C LEU A 638 -30.90 14.19 10.64
N ALA A 639 -30.71 13.61 9.46
CA ALA A 639 -31.10 14.21 8.18
C ALA A 639 -32.59 14.55 8.14
N ILE A 640 -33.46 13.66 8.63
CA ILE A 640 -34.90 13.93 8.77
C ILE A 640 -35.15 15.11 9.72
N SER A 641 -34.48 15.15 10.87
CA SER A 641 -34.60 16.27 11.82
C SER A 641 -34.16 17.62 11.23
N LYS A 642 -33.30 17.60 10.20
CA LYS A 642 -32.83 18.78 9.46
C LYS A 642 -33.64 19.08 8.20
N GLY A 643 -34.70 18.32 7.94
CA GLY A 643 -35.65 18.57 6.85
C GLY A 643 -35.37 17.81 5.56
N VAL A 644 -34.45 16.83 5.55
CA VAL A 644 -34.32 15.89 4.43
C VAL A 644 -35.58 15.06 4.33
N LYS A 645 -36.15 15.03 3.12
CA LYS A 645 -37.44 14.39 2.84
C LYS A 645 -37.29 13.06 2.14
N ARG A 646 -36.23 12.87 1.34
CA ARG A 646 -36.06 11.71 0.47
C ARG A 646 -34.70 11.06 0.55
N PHE A 647 -34.66 9.73 0.57
CA PHE A 647 -33.43 8.95 0.60
C PHE A 647 -33.38 7.92 -0.52
N VAL A 648 -32.26 7.84 -1.23
CA VAL A 648 -31.99 6.77 -2.20
C VAL A 648 -30.78 5.98 -1.73
N LEU A 649 -30.99 4.72 -1.33
CA LEU A 649 -29.93 3.85 -0.82
C LEU A 649 -29.34 2.99 -1.94
N LEU A 650 -28.02 2.97 -2.08
CA LEU A 650 -27.32 1.96 -2.87
C LEU A 650 -27.14 0.67 -2.05
N SER A 651 -27.74 -0.41 -2.51
CA SER A 651 -27.73 -1.75 -1.92
C SER A 651 -27.23 -2.79 -2.94
N SER A 652 -27.72 -4.02 -2.89
CA SER A 652 -27.47 -5.07 -3.90
C SER A 652 -28.65 -6.04 -4.02
N THR A 653 -28.68 -6.81 -5.11
CA THR A 653 -29.71 -7.83 -5.41
C THR A 653 -29.91 -8.84 -4.28
N GLN A 654 -28.85 -9.16 -3.54
CA GLN A 654 -28.87 -10.18 -2.49
C GLN A 654 -29.37 -9.66 -1.11
N VAL A 655 -29.60 -8.35 -0.95
CA VAL A 655 -29.88 -7.72 0.35
C VAL A 655 -31.37 -7.39 0.54
N GLN A 656 -32.07 -8.17 1.37
CA GLN A 656 -33.48 -7.98 1.71
C GLN A 656 -33.65 -7.12 2.98
N PRO A 657 -34.78 -6.41 3.15
CA PRO A 657 -35.04 -5.65 4.38
C PRO A 657 -35.28 -6.60 5.58
N ASP A 658 -34.47 -6.45 6.63
CA ASP A 658 -34.61 -7.20 7.89
C ASP A 658 -33.82 -6.52 9.02
N ARG A 659 -34.50 -6.20 10.14
CA ARG A 659 -33.90 -5.59 11.34
C ARG A 659 -32.89 -6.48 12.04
N LYS A 660 -33.01 -7.81 11.92
CA LYS A 660 -32.18 -8.79 12.63
C LYS A 660 -31.02 -9.30 11.77
N SER A 661 -30.92 -8.81 10.53
CA SER A 661 -29.88 -9.24 9.61
C SER A 661 -28.51 -8.75 10.06
N ALA A 662 -27.50 -9.61 9.93
CA ALA A 662 -26.11 -9.23 10.12
C ALA A 662 -25.57 -8.34 8.97
N ALA A 663 -26.30 -8.23 7.84
CA ALA A 663 -25.92 -7.37 6.74
C ALA A 663 -26.42 -5.94 6.99
N PRO A 664 -25.54 -4.93 7.11
CA PRO A 664 -25.95 -3.57 7.45
C PRO A 664 -26.94 -2.96 6.44
N GLY A 665 -26.82 -3.32 5.16
CA GLY A 665 -27.75 -2.85 4.12
C GLY A 665 -29.20 -3.30 4.34
N SER A 666 -29.41 -4.48 4.92
CA SER A 666 -30.74 -5.01 5.26
C SER A 666 -31.39 -4.21 6.38
N VAL A 667 -30.60 -3.85 7.39
CA VAL A 667 -31.06 -3.08 8.55
C VAL A 667 -31.35 -1.64 8.14
N ILE A 668 -30.49 -1.01 7.32
CA ILE A 668 -30.72 0.35 6.81
C ILE A 668 -31.96 0.40 5.92
N HIS A 669 -32.14 -0.59 5.04
CA HIS A 669 -33.35 -0.70 4.22
C HIS A 669 -34.60 -0.79 5.11
N GLN A 670 -34.61 -1.70 6.08
CA GLN A 670 -35.75 -1.85 6.99
C GLN A 670 -36.00 -0.57 7.81
N HIS A 671 -34.95 0.14 8.23
CA HIS A 671 -35.09 1.43 8.92
C HIS A 671 -35.83 2.47 8.07
N LEU A 672 -35.48 2.61 6.78
CA LEU A 672 -36.18 3.52 5.86
C LEU A 672 -37.67 3.17 5.70
N VAL A 673 -37.99 1.87 5.69
CA VAL A 673 -39.38 1.39 5.65
C VAL A 673 -40.12 1.78 6.93
N ASP A 674 -39.50 1.53 8.08
CA ASP A 674 -40.16 1.69 9.39
C ASP A 674 -40.44 3.14 9.75
N ILE A 675 -39.55 4.06 9.37
CA ILE A 675 -39.72 5.50 9.61
C ILE A 675 -40.71 6.15 8.64
N GLY A 676 -41.06 5.48 7.53
CA GLY A 676 -42.05 5.95 6.57
C GLY A 676 -41.65 7.22 5.80
N VAL A 677 -40.34 7.45 5.60
CA VAL A 677 -39.81 8.56 4.80
C VAL A 677 -39.96 8.27 3.30
N ASP A 678 -39.89 9.29 2.43
CA ASP A 678 -39.78 9.01 0.99
C ASP A 678 -38.46 8.28 0.73
N TYR A 679 -38.52 7.07 0.16
CA TYR A 679 -37.33 6.28 -0.10
C TYR A 679 -37.34 5.54 -1.44
N ALA A 680 -36.14 5.23 -1.94
CA ALA A 680 -35.92 4.16 -2.90
C ALA A 680 -34.66 3.37 -2.50
N VAL A 681 -34.67 2.06 -2.70
CA VAL A 681 -33.48 1.21 -2.47
C VAL A 681 -33.05 0.60 -3.79
N LEU A 682 -31.94 1.09 -4.35
CA LEU A 682 -31.37 0.55 -5.57
C LEU A 682 -30.63 -0.75 -5.26
N ARG A 683 -31.04 -1.83 -5.90
CA ARG A 683 -30.48 -3.17 -5.76
C ARG A 683 -29.84 -3.57 -7.08
N PRO A 684 -28.66 -3.00 -7.41
CA PRO A 684 -27.97 -3.33 -8.64
C PRO A 684 -27.48 -4.78 -8.64
N THR A 685 -27.46 -5.35 -9.83
CA THR A 685 -26.70 -6.56 -10.16
C THR A 685 -25.20 -6.23 -10.19
N TRP A 686 -24.37 -7.16 -10.65
CA TRP A 686 -22.92 -6.99 -10.67
C TRP A 686 -22.46 -5.92 -11.64
N PHE A 687 -21.43 -5.14 -11.26
CA PHE A 687 -21.02 -3.98 -12.05
C PHE A 687 -20.18 -4.42 -13.25
N ILE A 688 -20.40 -3.83 -14.43
CA ILE A 688 -19.54 -4.02 -15.60
C ILE A 688 -18.09 -3.63 -15.27
N GLN A 689 -17.91 -2.58 -14.46
CA GLN A 689 -16.61 -2.10 -13.98
C GLN A 689 -15.82 -3.15 -13.18
N ASN A 690 -16.46 -4.21 -12.68
CA ASN A 690 -15.76 -5.30 -12.01
C ASN A 690 -14.82 -6.05 -12.96
N PHE A 691 -15.03 -6.01 -14.29
CA PHE A 691 -14.11 -6.61 -15.23
C PHE A 691 -12.73 -5.94 -15.22
N GLU A 692 -12.69 -4.62 -15.08
CA GLU A 692 -11.44 -3.86 -14.90
C GLU A 692 -10.79 -4.22 -13.57
N ALA A 693 -11.55 -4.11 -12.48
CA ALA A 693 -11.01 -4.26 -11.13
C ALA A 693 -10.52 -5.68 -10.82
N ASN A 694 -11.25 -6.71 -11.29
CA ASN A 694 -11.03 -8.10 -10.94
C ASN A 694 -10.26 -8.86 -12.03
N PHE A 695 -10.44 -8.50 -13.31
CA PHE A 695 -9.89 -9.26 -14.43
C PHE A 695 -8.96 -8.44 -15.33
N GLY A 696 -8.75 -7.14 -15.10
CA GLY A 696 -7.91 -6.32 -15.98
C GLY A 696 -6.50 -6.90 -16.18
N THR A 697 -5.82 -7.28 -15.09
CA THR A 697 -4.52 -7.95 -15.17
C THR A 697 -4.61 -9.34 -15.80
N SER A 698 -5.61 -10.16 -15.45
CA SER A 698 -5.71 -11.53 -15.98
C SER A 698 -6.07 -11.57 -17.46
N ILE A 699 -6.90 -10.65 -17.94
CA ILE A 699 -7.23 -10.47 -19.35
C ILE A 699 -5.98 -10.01 -20.10
N ARG A 700 -5.28 -8.97 -19.62
CA ARG A 700 -4.04 -8.47 -20.27
C ARG A 700 -2.97 -9.55 -20.33
N GLU A 701 -2.55 -10.05 -19.18
CA GLU A 701 -1.34 -10.88 -19.09
C GLU A 701 -1.59 -12.35 -19.45
N ASN A 702 -2.78 -12.89 -19.14
CA ASN A 702 -3.03 -14.33 -19.16
C ASN A 702 -4.16 -14.77 -20.08
N ASP A 703 -4.76 -13.84 -20.85
CA ASP A 703 -5.92 -14.12 -21.69
C ASP A 703 -7.09 -14.77 -20.91
N LEU A 704 -7.26 -14.41 -19.62
CA LEU A 704 -8.08 -15.19 -18.69
C LEU A 704 -9.14 -14.36 -17.95
N ILE A 705 -10.35 -14.90 -17.91
CA ILE A 705 -11.42 -14.54 -16.97
C ILE A 705 -11.70 -15.80 -16.12
N PHE A 706 -11.97 -15.66 -14.83
CA PHE A 706 -12.26 -16.81 -13.97
C PHE A 706 -13.30 -16.47 -12.90
N SER A 707 -14.13 -17.44 -12.54
CA SER A 707 -15.20 -17.31 -11.54
C SER A 707 -15.75 -18.69 -11.16
N ALA A 708 -16.36 -18.80 -9.98
CA ALA A 708 -17.05 -20.02 -9.54
C ALA A 708 -18.51 -20.12 -10.00
N THR A 709 -18.99 -19.18 -10.81
CA THR A 709 -20.39 -19.10 -11.30
C THR A 709 -20.78 -20.22 -12.28
N GLN A 710 -19.82 -21.01 -12.76
CA GLN A 710 -20.03 -22.00 -13.83
C GLN A 710 -20.75 -21.37 -15.04
N ASP A 711 -21.92 -21.87 -15.40
CA ASP A 711 -22.73 -21.36 -16.51
C ASP A 711 -23.83 -20.38 -16.04
N GLY A 712 -23.77 -19.96 -14.77
CA GLY A 712 -24.64 -18.94 -14.20
C GLY A 712 -24.56 -17.63 -14.99
N ARG A 713 -25.71 -16.98 -15.14
CA ARG A 713 -25.86 -15.79 -15.97
C ARG A 713 -26.11 -14.54 -15.14
N ILE A 714 -25.48 -13.45 -15.56
CA ILE A 714 -25.48 -12.17 -14.86
C ILE A 714 -25.88 -11.07 -15.85
N PRO A 715 -26.84 -10.23 -15.50
CA PRO A 715 -27.11 -9.01 -16.24
C PRO A 715 -26.24 -7.87 -15.72
N TRP A 716 -24.98 -7.79 -16.14
CA TRP A 716 -24.02 -6.80 -15.62
C TRP A 716 -24.48 -5.37 -15.89
N VAL A 717 -24.53 -4.55 -14.85
CA VAL A 717 -25.03 -3.17 -14.90
C VAL A 717 -23.86 -2.17 -14.87
N SER A 718 -23.94 -1.07 -15.60
CA SER A 718 -22.91 -0.02 -15.52
C SER A 718 -23.13 0.90 -14.31
N THR A 719 -22.06 1.52 -13.80
CA THR A 719 -22.20 2.57 -12.77
C THR A 719 -23.03 3.76 -13.24
N ASP A 720 -23.07 4.02 -14.56
CA ASP A 720 -23.85 5.12 -15.15
C ASP A 720 -25.34 4.78 -15.18
N ASP A 721 -25.71 3.52 -15.43
CA ASP A 721 -27.10 3.05 -15.33
C ASP A 721 -27.60 3.09 -13.88
N ILE A 722 -26.73 2.76 -12.91
CA ILE A 722 -27.04 2.93 -11.48
C ILE A 722 -27.26 4.40 -11.14
N ALA A 723 -26.40 5.29 -11.64
CA ALA A 723 -26.54 6.73 -11.45
C ALA A 723 -27.84 7.26 -12.09
N GLN A 724 -28.21 6.77 -13.28
CA GLN A 724 -29.45 7.12 -13.94
C GLN A 724 -30.68 6.65 -13.14
N ALA A 725 -30.68 5.42 -12.62
CA ALA A 725 -31.74 4.94 -11.73
C ALA A 725 -31.84 5.79 -10.45
N ALA A 726 -30.70 6.18 -9.87
CA ALA A 726 -30.65 7.07 -8.72
C ALA A 726 -31.19 8.46 -9.04
N PHE A 727 -30.85 9.00 -10.20
CA PHE A 727 -31.36 10.27 -10.71
C PHE A 727 -32.88 10.25 -10.83
N GLU A 728 -33.46 9.22 -11.44
CA GLU A 728 -34.92 9.09 -11.58
C GLU A 728 -35.63 8.97 -10.23
N CYS A 729 -35.07 8.18 -9.30
CA CYS A 729 -35.61 8.06 -7.95
C CYS A 729 -35.55 9.39 -7.20
N LEU A 730 -34.41 10.08 -7.29
CA LEU A 730 -34.23 11.36 -6.63
C LEU A 730 -35.10 12.45 -7.22
N THR A 731 -35.35 12.48 -8.53
CA THR A 731 -36.04 13.61 -9.20
C THR A 731 -37.53 13.39 -9.45
N SER A 732 -38.02 12.15 -9.33
CA SER A 732 -39.44 11.80 -9.48
C SER A 732 -40.37 12.69 -8.66
N GLU A 733 -41.56 13.01 -9.20
CA GLU A 733 -42.57 13.78 -8.47
C GLU A 733 -43.03 13.04 -7.21
N LYS A 734 -43.28 11.73 -7.33
CA LYS A 734 -43.63 10.82 -6.24
C LYS A 734 -42.53 9.80 -6.03
N SER A 735 -42.09 9.65 -4.77
CA SER A 735 -41.10 8.65 -4.40
C SER A 735 -41.59 7.23 -4.72
N PRO A 736 -40.72 6.34 -5.22
CA PRO A 736 -41.08 4.95 -5.46
C PRO A 736 -41.56 4.22 -4.19
N ASN A 737 -40.99 4.55 -3.03
CA ASN A 737 -41.26 3.92 -1.73
C ASN A 737 -41.18 2.39 -1.78
N LYS A 738 -40.15 1.90 -2.48
CA LYS A 738 -39.85 0.49 -2.72
C LYS A 738 -38.38 0.32 -3.12
N ASP A 739 -37.92 -0.92 -3.17
CA ASP A 739 -36.66 -1.27 -3.80
C ASP A 739 -36.81 -1.45 -5.32
N ILE A 740 -35.75 -1.11 -6.04
CA ILE A 740 -35.66 -1.15 -7.50
C ILE A 740 -34.42 -1.97 -7.86
N PHE A 741 -34.63 -3.10 -8.53
CA PHE A 741 -33.58 -3.91 -9.10
C PHE A 741 -33.02 -3.21 -10.34
N VAL A 742 -31.72 -2.89 -10.32
CA VAL A 742 -31.05 -2.21 -11.42
C VAL A 742 -30.22 -3.24 -12.17
N VAL A 743 -30.64 -3.62 -13.37
CA VAL A 743 -30.05 -4.71 -14.14
C VAL A 743 -29.44 -4.20 -15.43
N GLY A 744 -28.40 -4.85 -15.93
CA GLY A 744 -27.89 -4.61 -17.29
C GLY A 744 -28.90 -5.01 -18.38
N PRO A 745 -28.70 -4.55 -19.62
CA PRO A 745 -29.59 -4.87 -20.73
C PRO A 745 -29.54 -6.34 -21.18
N GLU A 746 -28.45 -7.05 -20.89
CA GLU A 746 -28.16 -8.38 -21.45
C GLU A 746 -27.87 -9.39 -20.36
N LEU A 747 -28.46 -10.59 -20.45
CA LEU A 747 -28.21 -11.70 -19.52
C LEU A 747 -27.11 -12.61 -20.10
N LEU A 748 -25.91 -12.54 -19.54
CA LEU A 748 -24.70 -13.15 -20.11
C LEU A 748 -23.97 -14.05 -19.09
N SER A 749 -23.33 -15.11 -19.55
CA SER A 749 -22.38 -15.88 -18.72
C SER A 749 -20.96 -15.30 -18.81
N TYR A 750 -20.04 -15.69 -17.92
CA TYR A 750 -18.62 -15.32 -18.08
C TYR A 750 -17.98 -15.95 -19.33
N GLU A 751 -18.52 -17.06 -19.83
CA GLU A 751 -18.13 -17.61 -21.13
C GLU A 751 -18.50 -16.66 -22.27
N ASP A 752 -19.68 -16.04 -22.21
CA ASP A 752 -20.10 -15.06 -23.20
C ASP A 752 -19.30 -13.76 -23.08
N ALA A 753 -19.01 -13.32 -21.84
CA ALA A 753 -18.09 -12.21 -21.60
C ALA A 753 -16.70 -12.46 -22.19
N ALA A 754 -16.16 -13.68 -22.05
CA ALA A 754 -14.88 -14.06 -22.65
C ALA A 754 -14.94 -14.06 -24.18
N LYS A 755 -16.06 -14.47 -24.80
CA LYS A 755 -16.25 -14.36 -26.26
C LYS A 755 -16.32 -12.91 -26.73
N ILE A 756 -17.04 -12.05 -26.00
CA ILE A 756 -17.12 -10.60 -26.28
C ILE A 756 -15.73 -10.00 -26.21
N ALA A 757 -15.01 -10.21 -25.11
CA ALA A 757 -13.63 -9.75 -24.95
C ALA A 757 -12.72 -10.29 -26.07
N SER A 758 -12.90 -11.57 -26.47
CA SER A 758 -12.12 -12.15 -27.56
C SER A 758 -12.34 -11.44 -28.89
N SER A 759 -13.60 -11.12 -29.20
CA SER A 759 -13.99 -10.40 -30.41
C SER A 759 -13.40 -8.99 -30.43
N VAL A 760 -13.52 -8.24 -29.34
CA VAL A 760 -13.03 -6.85 -29.24
C VAL A 760 -11.51 -6.78 -29.30
N LEU A 761 -10.82 -7.73 -28.69
CA LEU A 761 -9.36 -7.73 -28.57
C LEU A 761 -8.66 -8.41 -29.74
N GLY A 762 -9.38 -9.16 -30.57
CA GLY A 762 -8.81 -9.92 -31.68
C GLY A 762 -7.90 -11.07 -31.23
N ARG A 763 -8.04 -11.54 -29.99
CA ARG A 763 -7.28 -12.66 -29.41
C ARG A 763 -8.19 -13.50 -28.51
N LYS A 764 -7.88 -14.79 -28.34
CA LYS A 764 -8.72 -15.70 -27.57
C LYS A 764 -8.58 -15.43 -26.07
N ILE A 765 -9.64 -14.94 -25.44
CA ILE A 765 -9.83 -14.86 -23.99
C ILE A 765 -10.59 -16.10 -23.52
N ILE A 766 -10.10 -16.74 -22.47
CA ILE A 766 -10.62 -18.00 -21.93
C ILE A 766 -11.36 -17.72 -20.62
N PHE A 767 -12.56 -18.29 -20.47
CA PHE A 767 -13.22 -18.37 -19.19
C PHE A 767 -12.85 -19.68 -18.47
N LYS A 768 -12.18 -19.58 -17.33
CA LYS A 768 -11.86 -20.71 -16.46
C LYS A 768 -12.85 -20.79 -15.30
N ARG A 769 -13.55 -21.92 -15.24
CA ARG A 769 -14.48 -22.24 -14.16
C ARG A 769 -13.69 -22.67 -12.93
N TYR A 770 -13.88 -21.97 -11.83
CA TYR A 770 -13.34 -22.33 -10.53
C TYR A 770 -14.38 -23.09 -9.72
N THR A 771 -13.96 -23.89 -8.74
CA THR A 771 -14.87 -24.26 -7.65
C THR A 771 -15.03 -23.08 -6.68
N VAL A 772 -16.04 -23.15 -5.79
CA VAL A 772 -16.22 -22.14 -4.73
C VAL A 772 -14.96 -22.04 -3.86
N GLU A 773 -14.33 -23.18 -3.57
CA GLU A 773 -13.08 -23.25 -2.82
C GLU A 773 -11.93 -22.59 -3.57
N GLU A 774 -11.76 -22.87 -4.87
CA GLU A 774 -10.73 -22.24 -5.69
C GLU A 774 -10.91 -20.71 -5.79
N GLN A 775 -12.16 -20.24 -5.86
CA GLN A 775 -12.48 -18.82 -5.87
C GLN A 775 -12.22 -18.15 -4.50
N ALA A 776 -12.57 -18.82 -3.40
CA ALA A 776 -12.26 -18.36 -2.05
C ALA A 776 -10.73 -18.31 -1.83
N ASP A 777 -10.01 -19.34 -2.23
CA ASP A 777 -8.55 -19.40 -2.19
C ASP A 777 -7.91 -18.29 -3.00
N PHE A 778 -8.46 -17.98 -4.18
CA PHE A 778 -8.01 -16.84 -4.97
C PHE A 778 -8.16 -15.52 -4.20
N TYR A 779 -9.35 -15.26 -3.63
CA TYR A 779 -9.59 -14.04 -2.84
C TYR A 779 -8.64 -13.95 -1.64
N VAL A 780 -8.37 -15.05 -0.95
CA VAL A 780 -7.37 -15.12 0.13
C VAL A 780 -5.96 -14.79 -0.40
N ARG A 781 -5.55 -15.35 -1.55
CA ARG A 781 -4.23 -15.07 -2.15
C ARG A 781 -4.03 -13.61 -2.58
N VAL A 782 -5.11 -12.89 -2.88
CA VAL A 782 -5.14 -11.45 -3.15
C VAL A 782 -5.53 -10.61 -1.94
N ASN A 783 -5.43 -11.20 -0.75
CA ASN A 783 -5.46 -10.51 0.55
C ASN A 783 -6.83 -10.12 1.09
N TRP A 784 -7.86 -10.93 0.83
CA TRP A 784 -9.18 -10.77 1.44
C TRP A 784 -9.30 -11.75 2.61
N LYS A 785 -9.90 -11.32 3.73
CA LYS A 785 -10.10 -12.17 4.92
C LYS A 785 -10.83 -13.47 4.54
N ALA A 786 -10.37 -14.61 5.05
CA ALA A 786 -10.87 -15.93 4.66
C ALA A 786 -12.40 -16.09 4.77
N GLU A 787 -13.00 -15.60 5.86
CA GLU A 787 -14.45 -15.63 6.07
C GLU A 787 -15.20 -14.81 5.00
N TYR A 788 -14.65 -13.66 4.65
CA TYR A 788 -15.21 -12.77 3.63
C TYR A 788 -14.98 -13.30 2.21
N ALA A 789 -13.81 -13.88 1.94
CA ALA A 789 -13.48 -14.57 0.70
C ALA A 789 -14.43 -15.74 0.44
N LYS A 790 -14.71 -16.55 1.47
CA LYS A 790 -15.68 -17.63 1.41
C LYS A 790 -17.09 -17.10 1.14
N PHE A 791 -17.53 -16.08 1.87
CA PHE A 791 -18.84 -15.45 1.65
C PHE A 791 -19.02 -14.97 0.20
N LEU A 792 -18.00 -14.34 -0.39
CA LEU A 792 -18.08 -13.86 -1.78
C LEU A 792 -18.07 -15.00 -2.80
N ALA A 793 -17.26 -16.03 -2.58
CA ALA A 793 -17.28 -17.22 -3.42
C ALA A 793 -18.64 -17.96 -3.33
N GLU A 794 -19.30 -17.92 -2.18
CA GLU A 794 -20.66 -18.45 -2.02
C GLU A 794 -21.71 -17.62 -2.80
N LEU A 795 -21.46 -16.34 -3.10
CA LEU A 795 -22.33 -15.56 -4.00
C LEU A 795 -22.26 -16.10 -5.43
N ASP A 796 -21.07 -16.50 -5.90
CA ASP A 796 -20.92 -17.15 -7.21
C ASP A 796 -21.75 -18.43 -7.29
N LYS A 797 -21.84 -19.20 -6.20
CA LYS A 797 -22.69 -20.40 -6.13
C LYS A 797 -24.19 -20.07 -6.27
N LYS A 798 -24.64 -18.95 -5.72
CA LYS A 798 -26.03 -18.50 -5.90
C LYS A 798 -26.31 -18.06 -7.34
N ILE A 799 -25.33 -17.46 -8.01
CA ILE A 799 -25.44 -17.07 -9.43
C ILE A 799 -25.49 -18.32 -10.31
N GLU A 800 -24.65 -19.32 -10.03
CA GLU A 800 -24.72 -20.65 -10.68
C GLU A 800 -26.14 -21.24 -10.57
N GLN A 801 -26.79 -21.08 -9.42
CA GLN A 801 -28.17 -21.55 -9.17
C GLN A 801 -29.26 -20.64 -9.78
N GLY A 802 -28.90 -19.61 -10.56
CA GLY A 802 -29.84 -18.77 -11.29
C GLY A 802 -30.41 -17.58 -10.51
N SER A 803 -29.78 -17.16 -9.40
CA SER A 803 -30.32 -16.06 -8.57
C SER A 803 -30.47 -14.73 -9.34
N GLU A 804 -29.51 -14.37 -10.20
CA GLU A 804 -29.56 -13.13 -10.99
C GLU A 804 -30.43 -13.28 -12.25
N GLU A 805 -30.48 -14.46 -12.86
CA GLU A 805 -31.38 -14.78 -13.98
C GLU A 805 -32.85 -14.71 -13.55
N ALA A 806 -33.17 -15.19 -12.35
CA ALA A 806 -34.51 -15.06 -11.78
C ALA A 806 -34.93 -13.59 -11.69
N ILE A 807 -34.06 -12.71 -11.17
CA ILE A 807 -34.34 -11.25 -11.08
C ILE A 807 -34.52 -10.63 -12.46
N PHE A 808 -33.72 -11.04 -13.44
CA PHE A 808 -33.80 -10.52 -14.80
C PHE A 808 -35.12 -10.90 -15.48
N THR A 809 -35.52 -12.16 -15.35
CA THR A 809 -36.67 -12.76 -16.05
C THR A 809 -38.01 -12.61 -15.33
N ASP A 810 -38.01 -12.26 -14.04
CA ASP A 810 -39.24 -12.16 -13.25
C ASP A 810 -40.19 -11.09 -13.85
N PRO A 811 -41.36 -11.50 -14.36
CA PRO A 811 -42.34 -10.57 -14.93
C PRO A 811 -43.03 -9.74 -13.84
N ILE A 812 -43.11 -10.23 -12.60
CA ILE A 812 -43.75 -9.52 -11.48
C ILE A 812 -42.90 -8.31 -11.08
N VAL A 813 -41.57 -8.45 -11.04
CA VAL A 813 -40.66 -7.32 -10.77
C VAL A 813 -40.82 -6.22 -11.84
N ALA A 814 -41.08 -6.59 -13.09
CA ALA A 814 -41.35 -5.63 -14.16
C ALA A 814 -42.74 -4.97 -14.02
N VAL A 815 -43.79 -5.75 -13.76
CA VAL A 815 -45.18 -5.28 -13.65
C VAL A 815 -45.37 -4.38 -12.42
N GLU A 816 -44.67 -4.64 -11.32
CA GLU A 816 -44.68 -3.80 -10.12
C GLU A 816 -43.84 -2.51 -10.25
N GLY A 817 -43.19 -2.30 -11.41
CA GLY A 817 -42.30 -1.17 -11.64
C GLY A 817 -41.11 -1.17 -10.67
N ARG A 818 -40.58 -2.36 -10.36
CA ARG A 818 -39.42 -2.57 -9.46
C ARG A 818 -38.16 -2.96 -10.25
N LYS A 819 -38.18 -2.87 -11.59
CA LYS A 819 -37.03 -3.14 -12.46
C LYS A 819 -36.63 -1.90 -13.24
N PHE A 820 -35.36 -1.52 -13.14
CA PHE A 820 -34.70 -0.58 -14.03
C PHE A 820 -33.74 -1.36 -14.93
N VAL A 821 -33.89 -1.24 -16.25
CA VAL A 821 -33.02 -1.89 -17.23
C VAL A 821 -32.07 -0.84 -17.78
N GLY A 822 -30.77 -1.02 -17.50
CA GLY A 822 -29.69 -0.20 -18.00
C GLY A 822 -29.56 -0.26 -19.52
N LYS A 823 -28.85 0.70 -20.09
CA LYS A 823 -28.65 0.80 -21.55
C LYS A 823 -27.26 0.35 -21.99
N HIS A 824 -26.30 0.34 -21.08
CA HIS A 824 -24.90 0.08 -21.43
C HIS A 824 -24.63 -1.42 -21.49
N THR A 825 -24.17 -1.88 -22.64
CA THR A 825 -23.84 -3.29 -22.87
C THR A 825 -22.42 -3.62 -22.44
N LEU A 826 -22.16 -4.92 -22.23
CA LEU A 826 -20.79 -5.38 -21.93
C LEU A 826 -19.87 -5.21 -23.14
N LEU A 827 -20.39 -5.36 -24.36
CA LEU A 827 -19.66 -5.13 -25.61
C LEU A 827 -19.17 -3.69 -25.72
N GLU A 828 -20.08 -2.72 -25.61
CA GLU A 828 -19.74 -1.30 -25.67
C GLU A 828 -18.70 -0.93 -24.60
N TYR A 829 -18.79 -1.53 -23.41
CA TYR A 829 -17.80 -1.30 -22.38
C TYR A 829 -16.41 -1.83 -22.75
N PHE A 830 -16.32 -3.06 -23.27
CA PHE A 830 -15.03 -3.60 -23.73
C PHE A 830 -14.45 -2.78 -24.89
N GLU A 831 -15.29 -2.32 -25.82
CA GLU A 831 -14.88 -1.48 -26.96
C GLU A 831 -14.40 -0.10 -26.51
N ALA A 832 -15.18 0.59 -25.67
CA ALA A 832 -14.86 1.93 -25.19
C ALA A 832 -13.60 1.95 -24.30
N ASN A 833 -13.33 0.83 -23.61
CA ASN A 833 -12.18 0.69 -22.73
C ASN A 833 -11.11 -0.21 -23.32
N ARG A 834 -11.07 -0.36 -24.65
CA ARG A 834 -10.23 -1.36 -25.32
C ARG A 834 -8.78 -1.36 -24.83
N GLU A 835 -8.21 -0.17 -24.65
CA GLU A 835 -6.84 0.05 -24.19
C GLU A 835 -6.56 -0.58 -22.81
N LEU A 836 -7.55 -0.66 -21.91
CA LEU A 836 -7.40 -1.29 -20.59
C LEU A 836 -7.10 -2.80 -20.66
N TRP A 837 -7.40 -3.43 -21.79
CA TRP A 837 -7.34 -4.89 -21.96
C TRP A 837 -6.25 -5.33 -22.95
N ILE A 838 -5.57 -4.39 -23.61
CA ILE A 838 -4.48 -4.71 -24.53
C ILE A 838 -3.25 -5.11 -23.72
N LYS A 839 -2.47 -6.04 -24.29
CA LYS A 839 -1.27 -6.61 -23.68
C LYS A 839 -0.14 -5.61 -23.51
#